data_AF-A0A6J1Z997-F1
#
_entry.id   AF-A0A6J1Z997-F1
#
_cell.length_a   1.000
_cell.length_b   1.000
_cell.length_c   1.000
_cell.angle_alpha   90.00
_cell.angle_beta   90.00
_cell.angle_gamma   90.00
#
_symmetry.space_group_name_H-M   'P 1'
#
loop_
_entity.id
_entity.type
_entity.pdbx_description
1 polymer ?
#
loop_
_entity_poly.entity_id
_entity_poly.type
_entity_poly.pdbx_seq_one_letter_code
_entity_poly.pdbx_strand_id
1 'polypeptide(L)'
;MTQGLDMSGVFMEMVKASATVDIVQKKLVYLYMCTYAPLKPDLALLAINTLCKDCSDPNPMVRGLALRSMCSLRMPGVQEYIQQPILNGLRDKASYVRRVAVLGCAKMHNLHGDSEVDGALVNELYSLLRDQDPIVVVNCLRSLEEILRQEGGVVINKPIAHHLLNRMPKLDQWGQAEVLNFLLRYEPRSEEELFDILNLLDSFLKSSSPGVVMGATKLFLILAKKFPHVQTDVLVQVKGPLLAACSSESRELCFAALCHVRQILHSLPGHFSSHYKKFFCSYSEPHYIKLQKVEVLCELVNDENVQQVLEELRGYCTDVSADFAQAAIFAIGGIARTYTDQCVQILTELLGLRQEHITTVVVQTFRDLVWLCPQCTEAVCQALPGCEENIQDSEGKQALIWLLGVHGERIPNAPYVLEDFVENVKSETFPAVTMELLTALLRLFLSRPAECQDTLGRLLHYCIEEEKNMAVRDRGLFYYRLLLAGIDEVKQILCSPKSDPSLGLLEDQAERPVNSWASDFNTLVPVYGKARWATISKYQGAERRGPELPDTASFATSGPLIPEENKERVQELPDSGALVLVPNCQLTAEYFEKTWFSLKVAHQQVFPWRGAVHPDTLQMALQVVNIQTIAMSRAGAHPWKAYLSAQDDTGCLFLTELLLESENSEMQISVKQNEPRTETLNSFISVLETVFGTIGDIKS
;
A
#
# COMPACT_ATOMS: atom_id res chain seq x y z
N MET A 1 8.78 19.85 -30.88
CA MET A 1 9.02 19.67 -29.43
C MET A 1 7.72 19.60 -28.64
N THR A 2 6.90 20.66 -28.55
CA THR A 2 5.63 20.60 -27.77
C THR A 2 4.62 19.59 -28.34
N GLN A 3 4.62 19.38 -29.66
CA GLN A 3 3.83 18.34 -30.34
C GLN A 3 4.54 16.97 -30.40
N GLY A 4 5.63 16.76 -29.66
CA GLY A 4 6.40 15.51 -29.69
C GLY A 4 7.28 15.30 -30.93
N LEU A 5 7.23 16.20 -31.93
CA LEU A 5 8.09 16.11 -33.12
C LEU A 5 9.58 16.31 -32.78
N ASP A 6 10.42 15.46 -33.37
CA ASP A 6 11.89 15.53 -33.26
C ASP A 6 12.43 16.74 -34.03
N MET A 7 13.02 17.67 -33.28
CA MET A 7 13.68 18.86 -33.78
C MET A 7 15.20 18.79 -33.57
N SER A 8 15.77 17.62 -33.33
CA SER A 8 17.22 17.45 -33.08
C SER A 8 18.08 17.91 -34.27
N GLY A 9 17.53 17.93 -35.50
CA GLY A 9 18.22 18.37 -36.71
C GLY A 9 18.71 19.83 -36.69
N VAL A 10 17.98 20.72 -36.00
CA VAL A 10 18.30 22.17 -35.95
C VAL A 10 19.24 22.56 -34.81
N PHE A 11 19.88 21.60 -34.14
CA PHE A 11 20.65 21.86 -32.92
C PHE A 11 21.75 22.92 -33.11
N MET A 12 22.49 22.85 -34.21
CA MET A 12 23.56 23.82 -34.52
C MET A 12 23.02 25.24 -34.76
N GLU A 13 21.84 25.36 -35.35
CA GLU A 13 21.17 26.65 -35.55
C GLU A 13 20.75 27.24 -34.20
N MET A 14 20.27 26.40 -33.29
CA MET A 14 19.91 26.81 -31.93
C MET A 14 21.15 27.22 -31.11
N VAL A 15 22.28 26.52 -31.24
CA VAL A 15 23.56 26.94 -30.62
C VAL A 15 23.97 28.32 -31.11
N LYS A 16 23.86 28.60 -32.43
CA LYS A 16 24.13 29.94 -32.97
C LYS A 16 23.14 30.99 -32.43
N ALA A 17 21.86 30.64 -32.34
CA ALA A 17 20.83 31.53 -31.81
C ALA A 17 20.99 31.86 -30.31
N SER A 18 21.72 31.04 -29.55
CA SER A 18 21.95 31.26 -28.11
C SER A 18 22.69 32.57 -27.79
N ALA A 19 23.49 33.08 -28.75
CA ALA A 19 24.25 34.32 -28.63
C ALA A 19 23.41 35.60 -28.82
N THR A 20 22.09 35.49 -28.96
CA THR A 20 21.18 36.65 -29.01
C THR A 20 21.20 37.47 -27.73
N VAL A 21 20.83 38.75 -27.80
CA VAL A 21 20.66 39.64 -26.64
C VAL A 21 19.25 39.59 -26.05
N ASP A 22 18.27 39.10 -26.81
CA ASP A 22 16.88 39.03 -26.35
C ASP A 22 16.68 37.87 -25.36
N ILE A 23 16.19 38.20 -24.17
CA ILE A 23 15.97 37.24 -23.09
C ILE A 23 14.90 36.20 -23.43
N VAL A 24 13.88 36.58 -24.22
CA VAL A 24 12.80 35.66 -24.61
C VAL A 24 13.34 34.60 -25.57
N GLN A 25 14.08 35.03 -26.60
CA GLN A 25 14.78 34.11 -27.49
C GLN A 25 15.78 33.22 -26.73
N LYS A 26 16.61 33.78 -25.83
CA LYS A 26 17.52 32.97 -25.00
C LYS A 26 16.76 31.90 -24.21
N LYS A 27 15.63 32.25 -23.59
CA LYS A 27 14.81 31.30 -22.82
C LYS A 27 14.30 30.14 -23.68
N LEU A 28 13.83 30.42 -24.90
CA LEU A 28 13.36 29.40 -25.83
C LEU A 28 14.51 28.50 -26.31
N VAL A 29 15.65 29.10 -26.66
CA VAL A 29 16.85 28.37 -27.08
C VAL A 29 17.36 27.47 -25.95
N TYR A 30 17.50 27.98 -24.73
CA TYR A 30 17.95 27.19 -23.60
C TYR A 30 17.00 26.05 -23.24
N LEU A 31 15.68 26.27 -23.32
CA LEU A 31 14.70 25.21 -23.16
C LEU A 31 14.93 24.11 -24.20
N TYR A 32 15.14 24.49 -25.47
CA TYR A 32 15.49 23.54 -26.52
C TYR A 32 16.76 22.77 -26.22
N MET A 33 17.81 23.48 -25.80
CA MET A 33 19.09 22.87 -25.48
C MET A 33 18.99 21.87 -24.34
N CYS A 34 18.29 22.19 -23.25
CA CYS A 34 18.10 21.25 -22.13
C CYS A 34 17.35 19.99 -22.56
N THR A 35 16.39 20.09 -23.48
CA THR A 35 15.61 18.96 -23.98
C THR A 35 16.45 18.04 -24.87
N TYR A 36 17.26 18.59 -25.78
CA TYR A 36 17.99 17.82 -26.78
C TYR A 36 19.46 17.53 -26.43
N ALA A 37 20.02 18.15 -25.38
CA ALA A 37 21.40 17.92 -24.95
C ALA A 37 21.74 16.43 -24.71
N PRO A 38 20.87 15.60 -24.09
CA PRO A 38 21.16 14.16 -23.94
C PRO A 38 21.36 13.42 -25.26
N LEU A 39 20.69 13.86 -26.33
CA LEU A 39 20.74 13.22 -27.64
C LEU A 39 21.98 13.66 -28.45
N LYS A 40 22.52 14.85 -28.16
CA LYS A 40 23.67 15.44 -28.88
C LYS A 40 24.64 16.14 -27.92
N PRO A 41 25.32 15.40 -27.03
CA PRO A 41 26.19 15.99 -26.01
C PRO A 41 27.36 16.78 -26.63
N ASP A 42 27.97 16.27 -27.71
CA ASP A 42 29.11 16.95 -28.37
C ASP A 42 28.75 18.33 -28.91
N LEU A 43 27.53 18.49 -29.45
CA LEU A 43 27.06 19.78 -29.92
C LEU A 43 26.65 20.70 -28.76
N ALA A 44 26.16 20.13 -27.65
CA ALA A 44 25.82 20.89 -26.46
C ALA A 44 27.05 21.54 -25.82
N LEU A 45 28.24 20.89 -25.89
CA LEU A 45 29.52 21.45 -25.42
C LEU A 45 29.80 22.82 -26.02
N LEU A 46 29.44 23.04 -27.30
CA LEU A 46 29.69 24.28 -28.03
C LEU A 46 28.97 25.50 -27.42
N ALA A 47 27.88 25.28 -26.70
CA ALA A 47 27.12 26.36 -26.07
C ALA A 47 27.52 26.64 -24.62
N ILE A 48 28.37 25.80 -24.01
CA ILE A 48 28.81 25.98 -22.62
C ILE A 48 29.49 27.33 -22.45
N ASN A 49 30.38 27.70 -23.36
CA ASN A 49 31.07 28.99 -23.31
C ASN A 49 30.10 30.18 -23.36
N THR A 50 29.06 30.10 -24.19
CA THR A 50 28.00 31.12 -24.26
C THR A 50 27.22 31.17 -22.94
N LEU A 51 26.83 30.02 -22.40
CA LEU A 51 26.14 29.94 -21.10
C LEU A 51 26.99 30.48 -19.95
N CYS A 52 28.29 30.17 -19.89
CA CYS A 52 29.22 30.71 -18.88
C CYS A 52 29.34 32.24 -18.99
N LYS A 53 29.39 32.77 -20.21
CA LYS A 53 29.39 34.21 -20.45
C LYS A 53 28.08 34.85 -19.98
N ASP A 54 26.95 34.24 -20.30
CA ASP A 54 25.63 34.71 -19.89
C ASP A 54 25.43 34.62 -18.36
N CYS A 55 26.09 33.69 -17.66
CA CYS A 55 26.13 33.63 -16.19
C CYS A 55 26.83 34.85 -15.55
N SER A 56 27.60 35.62 -16.32
CA SER A 56 28.29 36.83 -15.87
C SER A 56 27.70 38.13 -16.47
N ASP A 57 26.53 38.04 -17.12
CA ASP A 57 25.86 39.18 -17.74
C ASP A 57 25.46 40.27 -16.72
N PRO A 58 25.48 41.57 -17.05
CA PRO A 58 25.03 42.62 -16.13
C PRO A 58 23.57 42.45 -15.67
N ASN A 59 22.69 41.87 -16.48
CA ASN A 59 21.29 41.64 -16.16
C ASN A 59 21.12 40.37 -15.29
N PRO A 60 20.62 40.49 -14.04
CA PRO A 60 20.42 39.33 -13.17
C PRO A 60 19.42 38.29 -13.73
N MET A 61 18.48 38.72 -14.58
CA MET A 61 17.54 37.80 -15.20
C MET A 61 18.22 36.89 -16.23
N VAL A 62 19.18 37.43 -16.99
CA VAL A 62 20.00 36.65 -17.94
C VAL A 62 20.94 35.72 -17.17
N ARG A 63 21.65 36.23 -16.15
CA ARG A 63 22.52 35.40 -15.29
C ARG A 63 21.79 34.21 -14.68
N GLY A 64 20.66 34.46 -14.00
CA GLY A 64 19.89 33.40 -13.37
C GLY A 64 19.26 32.44 -14.38
N LEU A 65 18.83 32.93 -15.55
CA LEU A 65 18.30 32.07 -16.61
C LEU A 65 19.39 31.15 -17.18
N ALA A 66 20.59 31.69 -17.45
CA ALA A 66 21.73 30.93 -17.95
C ALA A 66 22.19 29.89 -16.92
N LEU A 67 22.35 30.29 -15.65
CA LEU A 67 22.75 29.39 -14.57
C LEU A 67 21.75 28.24 -14.38
N ARG A 68 20.44 28.55 -14.37
CA ARG A 68 19.38 27.53 -14.26
C ARG A 68 19.43 26.53 -15.40
N SER A 69 19.66 27.01 -16.62
CA SER A 69 19.70 26.20 -17.83
C SER A 69 20.94 25.33 -17.85
N MET A 70 22.10 25.89 -17.48
CA MET A 70 23.35 25.16 -17.33
C MET A 70 23.23 24.03 -16.29
N CYS A 71 22.64 24.29 -15.12
CA CYS A 71 22.40 23.27 -14.09
C CYS A 71 21.36 22.20 -14.51
N SER A 72 20.59 22.44 -15.57
CA SER A 72 19.59 21.49 -16.09
C SER A 72 20.06 20.80 -17.38
N LEU A 73 21.25 21.15 -17.87
CA LEU A 73 21.86 20.60 -19.06
C LEU A 73 22.41 19.20 -18.72
N ARG A 74 21.80 18.17 -19.29
CA ARG A 74 22.16 16.78 -19.02
C ARG A 74 23.15 16.28 -20.06
N MET A 75 24.43 16.31 -19.73
CA MET A 75 25.50 15.78 -20.56
C MET A 75 26.71 15.36 -19.71
N PRO A 76 27.49 14.35 -20.13
CA PRO A 76 28.69 13.92 -19.41
C PRO A 76 29.70 15.05 -19.24
N GLY A 77 30.34 15.14 -18.07
CA GLY A 77 31.39 16.13 -17.80
C GLY A 77 30.92 17.58 -17.60
N VAL A 78 29.61 17.86 -17.70
CA VAL A 78 29.06 19.24 -17.54
C VAL A 78 29.40 19.87 -16.19
N GLN A 79 29.59 19.02 -15.19
CA GLN A 79 29.82 19.39 -13.81
C GLN A 79 31.06 20.28 -13.58
N GLU A 80 32.14 20.03 -14.32
CA GLU A 80 33.39 20.81 -14.23
C GLU A 80 33.16 22.27 -14.65
N TYR A 81 32.21 22.50 -15.55
CA TYR A 81 31.87 23.83 -16.05
C TYR A 81 30.84 24.57 -15.18
N ILE A 82 30.03 23.83 -14.42
CA ILE A 82 28.93 24.39 -13.62
C ILE A 82 29.41 24.87 -12.25
N GLN A 83 30.42 24.22 -11.66
CA GLN A 83 30.83 24.49 -10.27
C GLN A 83 31.16 25.97 -10.02
N GLN A 84 32.01 26.58 -10.86
CA GLN A 84 32.40 27.98 -10.67
C GLN A 84 31.24 28.98 -10.88
N PRO A 85 30.40 28.86 -11.94
CA PRO A 85 29.17 29.64 -12.07
C PRO A 85 28.22 29.54 -10.86
N ILE A 86 28.06 28.35 -10.27
CA ILE A 86 27.26 28.18 -9.05
C ILE A 86 27.87 28.96 -7.89
N LEU A 87 29.16 28.79 -7.61
CA LEU A 87 29.84 29.49 -6.51
C LEU A 87 29.73 31.01 -6.64
N ASN A 88 29.87 31.54 -7.86
CA ASN A 88 29.65 32.96 -8.14
C ASN A 88 28.18 33.36 -7.91
N GLY A 89 27.24 32.50 -8.33
CA GLY A 89 25.80 32.71 -8.18
C GLY A 89 25.33 32.70 -6.72
N LEU A 90 25.95 31.89 -5.85
CA LEU A 90 25.66 31.87 -4.40
C LEU A 90 25.99 33.21 -3.72
N ARG A 91 26.98 33.92 -4.24
CA ARG A 91 27.46 35.23 -3.75
C ARG A 91 26.92 36.42 -4.56
N ASP A 92 25.96 36.19 -5.46
CA ASP A 92 25.38 37.25 -6.31
C ASP A 92 24.58 38.26 -5.48
N LYS A 93 24.61 39.53 -5.90
CA LYS A 93 23.85 40.62 -5.25
C LYS A 93 22.34 40.43 -5.39
N ALA A 94 21.87 39.90 -6.52
CA ALA A 94 20.46 39.71 -6.82
C ALA A 94 19.96 38.39 -6.20
N SER A 95 18.87 38.47 -5.42
CA SER A 95 18.27 37.30 -4.78
C SER A 95 17.82 36.24 -5.79
N TYR A 96 17.31 36.64 -6.96
CA TYR A 96 16.91 35.71 -8.01
C TYR A 96 18.04 34.76 -8.43
N VAL A 97 19.27 35.28 -8.60
CA VAL A 97 20.42 34.46 -8.99
C VAL A 97 20.82 33.51 -7.85
N ARG A 98 20.84 34.00 -6.60
CA ARG A 98 21.09 33.15 -5.42
C ARG A 98 20.09 32.02 -5.29
N ARG A 99 18.79 32.29 -5.47
CA ARG A 99 17.72 31.26 -5.45
C ARG A 99 17.98 30.14 -6.45
N VAL A 100 18.46 30.51 -7.65
CA VAL A 100 18.79 29.55 -8.71
C VAL A 100 20.07 28.79 -8.38
N ALA A 101 21.12 29.48 -7.92
CA ALA A 101 22.41 28.89 -7.60
C ALA A 101 22.30 27.83 -6.49
N VAL A 102 21.51 28.11 -5.45
CA VAL A 102 21.23 27.19 -4.35
C VAL A 102 20.62 25.88 -4.86
N LEU A 103 19.53 25.95 -5.63
CA LEU A 103 18.93 24.75 -6.25
C LEU A 103 19.87 24.09 -7.28
N GLY A 104 20.74 24.88 -7.91
CA GLY A 104 21.79 24.41 -8.79
C GLY A 104 22.77 23.48 -8.07
N CYS A 105 23.09 23.73 -6.79
CA CYS A 105 23.96 22.87 -5.99
C CYS A 105 23.40 21.46 -5.87
N ALA A 106 22.10 21.34 -5.56
CA ALA A 106 21.40 20.06 -5.47
C ALA A 106 21.37 19.32 -6.82
N LYS A 107 21.12 20.05 -7.92
CA LYS A 107 21.14 19.47 -9.27
C LYS A 107 22.53 19.00 -9.68
N MET A 108 23.55 19.78 -9.36
CA MET A 108 24.95 19.43 -9.63
C MET A 108 25.32 18.16 -8.87
N HIS A 109 24.96 18.05 -7.59
CA HIS A 109 25.21 16.84 -6.81
C HIS A 109 24.51 15.61 -7.41
N ASN A 110 23.25 15.73 -7.81
CA ASN A 110 22.51 14.64 -8.48
C ASN A 110 23.13 14.19 -9.82
N LEU A 111 23.92 15.04 -10.49
CA LEU A 111 24.64 14.66 -11.71
C LEU A 111 25.97 13.95 -11.41
N HIS A 112 26.60 14.19 -10.26
CA HIS A 112 27.88 13.58 -9.86
C HIS A 112 27.73 12.17 -9.25
N GLY A 113 26.53 11.75 -8.87
CA GLY A 113 26.29 10.46 -8.21
C GLY A 113 26.90 10.40 -6.80
N ASP A 114 27.45 9.24 -6.41
CA ASP A 114 28.01 8.94 -5.07
C ASP A 114 29.39 9.59 -4.81
N SER A 115 29.69 10.72 -5.44
CA SER A 115 30.93 11.45 -5.19
C SER A 115 30.92 12.12 -3.81
N GLU A 116 32.09 12.23 -3.18
CA GLU A 116 32.24 12.89 -1.89
C GLU A 116 31.66 14.31 -1.92
N VAL A 117 30.87 14.63 -0.88
CA VAL A 117 30.23 15.94 -0.75
C VAL A 117 31.29 17.00 -0.42
N ASP A 118 31.36 18.07 -1.22
CA ASP A 118 32.24 19.19 -0.94
C ASP A 118 31.78 19.95 0.31
N GLY A 119 32.50 19.74 1.42
CA GLY A 119 32.21 20.38 2.70
C GLY A 119 32.24 21.92 2.64
N ALA A 120 33.03 22.53 1.74
CA ALA A 120 33.04 23.99 1.59
C ALA A 120 31.72 24.50 1.00
N LEU A 121 31.16 23.79 0.03
CA LEU A 121 29.85 24.10 -0.55
C LEU A 121 28.72 23.98 0.49
N VAL A 122 28.74 22.91 1.28
CA VAL A 122 27.77 22.70 2.36
C VAL A 122 27.83 23.83 3.39
N ASN A 123 29.03 24.25 3.79
CA ASN A 123 29.21 25.38 4.72
C ASN A 123 28.67 26.70 4.14
N GLU A 124 28.88 26.98 2.86
CA GLU A 124 28.31 28.16 2.20
C GLU A 124 26.77 28.10 2.20
N LEU A 125 26.16 26.93 1.92
CA LEU A 125 24.70 26.75 1.98
C LEU A 125 24.13 26.96 3.39
N TYR A 126 24.80 26.46 4.44
CA TYR A 126 24.41 26.76 5.82
C TYR A 126 24.50 28.25 6.15
N SER A 127 25.48 28.97 5.59
CA SER A 127 25.60 30.43 5.77
C SER A 127 24.41 31.18 5.16
N LEU A 128 23.91 30.70 4.01
CA LEU A 128 22.77 31.27 3.29
C LEU A 128 21.41 31.01 3.95
N LEU A 129 21.34 30.19 5.00
CA LEU A 129 20.13 30.09 5.83
C LEU A 129 19.76 31.42 6.51
N ARG A 130 20.72 32.37 6.60
CA ARG A 130 20.52 33.72 7.14
C ARG A 130 20.24 34.78 6.06
N ASP A 131 19.96 34.38 4.81
CA ASP A 131 19.72 35.31 3.71
C ASP A 131 18.52 36.24 3.97
N GLN A 132 18.57 37.45 3.42
CA GLN A 132 17.49 38.43 3.48
C GLN A 132 16.27 38.02 2.66
N ASP A 133 16.45 37.14 1.68
CA ASP A 133 15.38 36.63 0.85
C ASP A 133 14.79 35.31 1.41
N PRO A 134 13.49 35.25 1.74
CA PRO A 134 12.86 34.04 2.30
C PRO A 134 12.96 32.81 1.40
N ILE A 135 12.87 32.99 0.09
CA ILE A 135 12.87 31.89 -0.88
C ILE A 135 14.27 31.28 -1.00
N VAL A 136 15.33 32.08 -0.85
CA VAL A 136 16.70 31.57 -0.77
C VAL A 136 16.82 30.62 0.44
N VAL A 137 16.32 31.00 1.61
CA VAL A 137 16.38 30.17 2.83
C VAL A 137 15.69 28.82 2.63
N VAL A 138 14.46 28.82 2.10
CA VAL A 138 13.72 27.57 1.84
C VAL A 138 14.44 26.70 0.80
N ASN A 139 14.92 27.29 -0.29
CA ASN A 139 15.69 26.56 -1.29
C ASN A 139 17.00 26.01 -0.72
N CYS A 140 17.63 26.69 0.25
CA CYS A 140 18.84 26.21 0.92
C CYS A 140 18.52 24.96 1.74
N LEU A 141 17.43 24.97 2.50
CA LEU A 141 16.97 23.79 3.24
C LEU A 141 16.70 22.61 2.29
N ARG A 142 15.99 22.83 1.18
CA ARG A 142 15.76 21.80 0.15
C ARG A 142 17.07 21.25 -0.42
N SER A 143 18.03 22.12 -0.68
CA SER A 143 19.29 21.72 -1.31
C SER A 143 20.18 20.97 -0.33
N LEU A 144 20.23 21.39 0.94
CA LEU A 144 20.93 20.68 2.00
C LEU A 144 20.30 19.32 2.27
N GLU A 145 18.96 19.21 2.28
CA GLU A 145 18.26 17.93 2.43
C GLU A 145 18.59 16.95 1.31
N GLU A 146 18.70 17.44 0.08
CA GLU A 146 19.04 16.63 -1.09
C GLU A 146 20.50 16.17 -1.06
N ILE A 147 21.42 17.10 -0.80
CA ILE A 147 22.88 16.86 -0.82
C ILE A 147 23.30 15.95 0.34
N LEU A 148 22.73 16.17 1.53
CA LEU A 148 23.07 15.40 2.74
C LEU A 148 22.17 14.17 2.92
N ARG A 149 21.42 13.76 1.89
CA ARG A 149 20.45 12.66 2.00
C ARG A 149 21.08 11.38 2.54
N GLN A 150 22.29 11.04 2.10
CA GLN A 150 23.02 9.84 2.55
C GLN A 150 23.44 9.93 4.03
N GLU A 151 23.68 11.15 4.53
CA GLU A 151 24.03 11.45 5.93
C GLU A 151 22.79 11.64 6.83
N GLY A 152 21.58 11.46 6.28
CA GLY A 152 20.32 11.60 7.00
C GLY A 152 19.61 12.96 6.80
N GLY A 153 20.12 13.84 5.95
CA GLY A 153 19.49 15.11 5.56
C GLY A 153 20.03 16.34 6.30
N VAL A 154 19.32 17.47 6.21
CA VAL A 154 19.76 18.73 6.82
C VAL A 154 19.74 18.65 8.34
N VAL A 155 20.82 19.13 8.98
CA VAL A 155 20.92 19.18 10.45
C VAL A 155 20.37 20.50 10.96
N ILE A 156 19.37 20.43 11.84
CA ILE A 156 18.74 21.61 12.45
C ILE A 156 19.12 21.67 13.91
N ASN A 157 19.93 22.68 14.26
CA ASN A 157 20.28 22.98 15.64
C ASN A 157 19.39 24.10 16.21
N LYS A 158 19.53 24.37 17.51
CA LYS A 158 18.78 25.41 18.22
C LYS A 158 18.82 26.79 17.52
N PRO A 159 19.99 27.36 17.17
CA PRO A 159 20.04 28.63 16.44
C PRO A 159 19.28 28.63 15.11
N ILE A 160 19.37 27.55 14.32
CA ILE A 160 18.67 27.44 13.04
C ILE A 160 17.16 27.32 13.27
N ALA A 161 16.72 26.45 14.19
CA ALA A 161 15.30 26.28 14.50
C ALA A 161 14.64 27.60 14.93
N HIS A 162 15.24 28.32 15.88
CA HIS A 162 14.74 29.62 16.34
C HIS A 162 14.80 30.68 15.24
N HIS A 163 15.82 30.68 14.40
CA HIS A 163 15.89 31.58 13.25
C HIS A 163 14.74 31.33 12.27
N LEU A 164 14.49 30.07 11.92
CA LEU A 164 13.42 29.67 11.02
C LEU A 164 12.05 30.04 11.58
N LEU A 165 11.77 29.69 12.84
CA LEU A 165 10.51 30.02 13.54
C LEU A 165 10.23 31.53 13.54
N ASN A 166 11.22 32.36 13.88
CA ASN A 166 11.06 33.82 13.88
C ASN A 166 10.87 34.41 12.47
N ARG A 167 11.35 33.71 11.44
CA ARG A 167 11.23 34.13 10.04
C ARG A 167 9.98 33.58 9.34
N MET A 168 9.29 32.60 9.95
CA MET A 168 8.10 31.96 9.40
C MET A 168 7.04 32.94 8.87
N PRO A 169 6.69 34.05 9.56
CA PRO A 169 5.68 34.98 9.06
C PRO A 169 6.05 35.69 7.75
N LYS A 170 7.34 35.71 7.38
CA LYS A 170 7.83 36.32 6.12
C LYS A 170 7.86 35.33 4.95
N LEU A 171 7.60 34.05 5.21
CA LEU A 171 7.52 33.01 4.20
C LEU A 171 6.12 32.99 3.57
N ASP A 172 6.05 32.56 2.32
CA ASP A 172 4.80 32.22 1.66
C ASP A 172 4.24 30.90 2.23
N GLN A 173 3.00 30.57 1.89
CA GLN A 173 2.30 29.40 2.46
C GLN A 173 3.04 28.09 2.16
N TRP A 174 3.65 27.97 0.98
CA TRP A 174 4.46 26.80 0.59
C TRP A 174 5.75 26.72 1.40
N GLY A 175 6.47 27.83 1.55
CA GLY A 175 7.66 27.91 2.39
C GLY A 175 7.38 27.61 3.85
N GLN A 176 6.26 28.10 4.39
CA GLN A 176 5.82 27.80 5.76
C GLN A 176 5.59 26.31 5.96
N ALA A 177 4.81 25.67 5.07
CA ALA A 177 4.51 24.24 5.15
C ALA A 177 5.79 23.37 5.11
N GLU A 178 6.76 23.73 4.27
CA GLU A 178 8.02 23.01 4.19
C GLU A 178 8.93 23.23 5.40
N VAL A 179 9.05 24.46 5.88
CA VAL A 179 9.86 24.76 7.07
C VAL A 179 9.31 24.03 8.30
N LEU A 180 7.99 23.91 8.43
CA LEU A 180 7.36 23.11 9.49
C LEU A 180 7.79 21.64 9.42
N ASN A 181 7.90 21.06 8.22
CA ASN A 181 8.40 19.70 8.04
C ASN A 181 9.88 19.57 8.40
N PHE A 182 10.71 20.55 8.03
CA PHE A 182 12.12 20.55 8.42
C PHE A 182 12.28 20.62 9.95
N LEU A 183 11.51 21.47 10.62
CA LEU A 183 11.53 21.63 12.07
C LEU A 183 11.19 20.34 12.85
N LEU A 184 10.58 19.34 12.23
CA LEU A 184 10.37 18.00 12.83
C LEU A 184 11.68 17.32 13.24
N ARG A 185 12.81 17.71 12.63
CA ARG A 185 14.14 17.18 12.94
C ARG A 185 14.75 17.78 14.21
N TYR A 186 14.14 18.82 14.78
CA TYR A 186 14.64 19.50 15.97
C TYR A 186 13.89 19.05 17.23
N GLU A 187 14.64 18.62 18.25
CA GLU A 187 14.10 18.30 19.58
C GLU A 187 14.53 19.37 20.61
N PRO A 188 13.57 20.07 21.26
CA PRO A 188 13.87 21.04 22.30
C PRO A 188 14.54 20.40 23.51
N ARG A 189 15.52 21.10 24.12
CA ARG A 189 16.31 20.56 25.25
C ARG A 189 15.66 20.78 26.62
N SER A 190 14.81 21.80 26.73
CA SER A 190 14.14 22.21 27.98
C SER A 190 12.65 22.39 27.74
N GLU A 191 11.84 22.15 28.77
CA GLU A 191 10.38 22.34 28.71
C GLU A 191 10.00 23.81 28.45
N GLU A 192 10.72 24.77 29.04
CA GLU A 192 10.51 26.20 28.76
C GLU A 192 10.63 26.52 27.27
N GLU A 193 11.74 26.09 26.65
CA GLU A 193 11.95 26.24 25.21
C GLU A 193 10.88 25.53 24.37
N LEU A 194 10.44 24.34 24.80
CA LEU A 194 9.35 23.64 24.13
C LEU A 194 8.08 24.50 24.12
N PHE A 195 7.65 25.00 25.27
CA PHE A 195 6.45 25.83 25.36
C PHE A 195 6.59 27.16 24.61
N ASP A 196 7.77 27.77 24.60
CA ASP A 196 8.04 28.95 23.77
C ASP A 196 7.83 28.65 22.28
N ILE A 197 8.32 27.51 21.79
CA ILE A 197 8.12 27.08 20.40
C ILE A 197 6.64 26.80 20.12
N LEU A 198 5.94 26.11 21.03
CA LEU A 198 4.51 25.82 20.87
C LEU A 198 3.67 27.11 20.80
N ASN A 199 3.96 28.10 21.64
CA ASN A 199 3.30 29.41 21.60
C ASN A 199 3.51 30.15 20.27
N LEU A 200 4.69 30.00 19.66
CA LEU A 200 4.94 30.55 18.32
C LEU A 200 4.12 29.80 17.24
N LEU A 201 3.91 28.49 17.41
CA LEU A 201 3.16 27.64 16.47
C LEU A 201 1.65 27.90 16.48
N ASP A 202 1.08 28.36 17.60
CA ASP A 202 -0.37 28.61 17.75
C ASP A 202 -0.97 29.49 16.65
N SER A 203 -0.22 30.50 16.20
CA SER A 203 -0.67 31.39 15.13
C SER A 203 -0.88 30.67 13.79
N PHE A 204 -0.12 29.60 13.53
CA PHE A 204 -0.16 28.83 12.27
C PHE A 204 -1.29 27.80 12.25
N LEU A 205 -1.76 27.35 13.42
CA LEU A 205 -2.95 26.48 13.53
C LEU A 205 -4.23 27.16 13.06
N LYS A 206 -4.26 28.50 13.09
CA LYS A 206 -5.39 29.34 12.65
C LYS A 206 -5.21 29.92 11.24
N SER A 207 -4.19 29.46 10.51
CA SER A 207 -3.91 29.95 9.17
C SER A 207 -5.01 29.55 8.17
N SER A 208 -5.15 30.32 7.09
CA SER A 208 -6.13 30.03 6.04
C SER A 208 -5.71 28.89 5.09
N SER A 209 -4.44 28.49 5.14
CA SER A 209 -3.89 27.47 4.24
C SER A 209 -3.92 26.10 4.91
N PRO A 210 -4.65 25.11 4.35
CA PRO A 210 -4.71 23.77 4.92
C PRO A 210 -3.34 23.12 5.10
N GLY A 211 -2.42 23.32 4.14
CA GLY A 211 -1.07 22.74 4.23
C GLY A 211 -0.27 23.26 5.44
N VAL A 212 -0.41 24.55 5.77
CA VAL A 212 0.25 25.16 6.94
C VAL A 212 -0.40 24.68 8.24
N VAL A 213 -1.73 24.64 8.30
CA VAL A 213 -2.45 24.12 9.48
C VAL A 213 -2.05 22.67 9.76
N MET A 214 -2.05 21.80 8.73
CA MET A 214 -1.73 20.38 8.89
C MET A 214 -0.24 20.16 9.24
N GLY A 215 0.67 20.92 8.63
CA GLY A 215 2.09 20.89 8.98
C GLY A 215 2.35 21.36 10.40
N ALA A 216 1.71 22.45 10.83
CA ALA A 216 1.83 22.98 12.18
C ALA A 216 1.25 22.00 13.21
N THR A 217 0.08 21.42 12.91
CA THR A 217 -0.55 20.38 13.74
C THR A 217 0.39 19.19 13.91
N LYS A 218 0.98 18.69 12.81
CA LYS A 218 1.95 17.58 12.87
C LYS A 218 3.12 17.89 13.80
N LEU A 219 3.76 19.04 13.60
CA LEU A 219 4.89 19.47 14.41
C LEU A 219 4.49 19.61 15.89
N PHE A 220 3.33 20.20 16.15
CA PHE A 220 2.80 20.35 17.49
C PHE A 220 2.60 18.99 18.17
N LEU A 221 1.91 18.05 17.50
CA LEU A 221 1.64 16.71 18.04
C LEU A 221 2.93 15.95 18.37
N ILE A 222 3.96 16.07 17.52
CA ILE A 222 5.25 15.39 17.72
C ILE A 222 6.04 16.02 18.88
N LEU A 223 6.09 17.36 18.96
CA LEU A 223 6.77 18.07 20.04
C LEU A 223 6.08 17.86 21.39
N ALA A 224 4.74 17.81 21.40
CA ALA A 224 3.93 17.58 22.60
C ALA A 224 3.74 16.11 22.97
N LYS A 225 4.57 15.18 22.45
CA LYS A 225 4.46 13.72 22.70
C LYS A 225 4.36 13.33 24.18
N LYS A 226 5.03 14.08 25.06
CA LYS A 226 5.04 13.87 26.52
C LYS A 226 3.84 14.51 27.25
N PHE A 227 3.02 15.29 26.56
CA PHE A 227 1.91 16.08 27.12
C PHE A 227 0.59 15.78 26.40
N PRO A 228 -0.09 14.66 26.71
CA PRO A 228 -1.32 14.26 26.03
C PRO A 228 -2.44 15.31 26.09
N HIS A 229 -2.58 16.02 27.21
CA HIS A 229 -3.57 17.09 27.35
C HIS A 229 -3.38 18.20 26.31
N VAL A 230 -2.13 18.60 26.06
CA VAL A 230 -1.81 19.64 25.07
C VAL A 230 -2.07 19.13 23.65
N GLN A 231 -1.80 17.84 23.37
CA GLN A 231 -2.14 17.23 22.08
C GLN A 231 -3.65 17.30 21.81
N THR A 232 -4.47 16.98 22.83
CA THR A 232 -5.94 17.09 22.74
C THR A 232 -6.38 18.53 22.49
N ASP A 233 -5.83 19.51 23.21
CA ASP A 233 -6.16 20.93 23.04
C ASP A 233 -5.91 21.42 21.60
N VAL A 234 -4.81 20.97 20.99
CA VAL A 234 -4.47 21.31 19.59
C VAL A 234 -5.49 20.71 18.62
N LEU A 235 -5.86 19.44 18.82
CA LEU A 235 -6.88 18.78 18.00
C LEU A 235 -8.24 19.47 18.13
N VAL A 236 -8.55 20.05 19.29
CA VAL A 236 -9.74 20.92 19.49
C VAL A 236 -9.63 22.20 18.68
N GLN A 237 -8.49 22.88 18.68
CA GLN A 237 -8.31 24.09 17.89
C GLN A 237 -8.40 23.85 16.37
N VAL A 238 -7.85 22.72 15.90
CA VAL A 238 -7.78 22.36 14.47
C VAL A 238 -9.11 21.82 13.94
N LYS A 239 -10.07 21.50 14.82
CA LYS A 239 -11.44 21.07 14.47
C LYS A 239 -12.11 21.99 13.44
N GLY A 240 -12.07 23.30 13.66
CA GLY A 240 -12.67 24.29 12.76
C GLY A 240 -12.07 24.27 11.35
N PRO A 241 -10.74 24.48 11.22
CA PRO A 241 -10.03 24.37 9.94
C PRO A 241 -10.24 23.04 9.21
N LEU A 242 -10.22 21.90 9.91
CA LEU A 242 -10.47 20.59 9.30
C LEU A 242 -11.90 20.44 8.77
N LEU A 243 -12.90 20.92 9.52
CA LEU A 243 -14.27 20.92 9.05
C LEU A 243 -14.46 21.82 7.82
N ALA A 244 -13.74 22.94 7.74
CA ALA A 244 -13.73 23.79 6.55
C ALA A 244 -13.09 23.07 5.35
N ALA A 245 -12.00 22.32 5.56
CA ALA A 245 -11.36 21.52 4.51
C ALA A 245 -12.26 20.37 4.02
N CYS A 246 -13.00 19.71 4.91
CA CYS A 246 -13.98 18.67 4.56
C CYS A 246 -15.16 19.22 3.72
N SER A 247 -15.44 20.52 3.81
CA SER A 247 -16.48 21.19 3.01
C SER A 247 -15.89 22.04 1.86
N SER A 248 -14.63 21.82 1.50
CA SER A 248 -13.97 22.55 0.41
C SER A 248 -14.51 22.14 -0.96
N GLU A 249 -14.43 23.06 -1.92
CA GLU A 249 -14.73 22.79 -3.33
C GLU A 249 -13.73 21.81 -3.98
N SER A 250 -12.49 21.75 -3.47
CA SER A 250 -11.51 20.76 -3.92
C SER A 250 -11.85 19.40 -3.33
N ARG A 251 -12.19 18.47 -4.21
CA ARG A 251 -12.57 17.08 -3.88
C ARG A 251 -11.41 16.32 -3.25
N GLU A 252 -10.20 16.55 -3.74
CA GLU A 252 -8.97 15.94 -3.26
C GLU A 252 -8.65 16.41 -1.84
N LEU A 253 -8.82 17.71 -1.58
CA LEU A 253 -8.64 18.27 -0.24
C LEU A 253 -9.70 17.77 0.73
N CYS A 254 -10.97 17.71 0.30
CA CYS A 254 -12.07 17.13 1.08
C CYS A 254 -11.76 15.69 1.48
N PHE A 255 -11.36 14.85 0.53
CA PHE A 255 -11.01 13.46 0.78
C PHE A 255 -9.84 13.31 1.76
N ALA A 256 -8.74 14.05 1.54
CA ALA A 256 -7.60 14.03 2.46
C ALA A 256 -8.00 14.48 3.88
N ALA A 257 -8.83 15.51 3.99
CA ALA A 257 -9.34 15.99 5.28
C ALA A 257 -10.20 14.93 5.99
N LEU A 258 -11.07 14.22 5.27
CA LEU A 258 -11.88 13.11 5.82
C LEU A 258 -11.01 11.99 6.37
N CYS A 259 -9.95 11.60 5.65
CA CYS A 259 -9.00 10.59 6.15
C CYS A 259 -8.33 11.02 7.46
N HIS A 260 -7.99 12.30 7.60
CA HIS A 260 -7.43 12.84 8.85
C HIS A 260 -8.47 12.99 9.96
N VAL A 261 -9.73 13.30 9.63
CA VAL A 261 -10.84 13.30 10.61
C VAL A 261 -10.99 11.91 11.22
N ARG A 262 -11.03 10.86 10.40
CA ARG A 262 -11.09 9.47 10.87
C ARG A 262 -9.89 9.10 11.76
N GLN A 263 -8.69 9.51 11.34
CA GLN A 263 -7.48 9.30 12.14
C GLN A 263 -7.57 9.94 13.54
N ILE A 264 -8.18 11.13 13.65
CA ILE A 264 -8.39 11.81 14.93
C ILE A 264 -9.48 11.11 15.77
N LEU A 265 -10.54 10.61 15.14
CA LEU A 265 -11.63 9.91 15.82
C LEU A 265 -11.17 8.63 16.54
N HIS A 266 -10.13 7.96 16.02
CA HIS A 266 -9.52 6.82 16.72
C HIS A 266 -8.91 7.15 18.10
N SER A 267 -8.59 8.42 18.37
CA SER A 267 -8.03 8.88 19.66
C SER A 267 -9.00 9.71 20.49
N LEU A 268 -9.92 10.41 19.83
CA LEU A 268 -10.90 11.30 20.45
C LEU A 268 -12.29 10.95 19.89
N PRO A 269 -12.89 9.83 20.36
CA PRO A 269 -14.22 9.43 19.91
C PRO A 269 -15.22 10.54 20.22
N GLY A 270 -16.11 10.84 19.27
CA GLY A 270 -17.11 11.89 19.42
C GLY A 270 -16.58 13.33 19.30
N HIS A 271 -15.29 13.58 18.99
CA HIS A 271 -14.75 14.95 18.83
C HIS A 271 -15.53 15.81 17.83
N PHE A 272 -16.02 15.18 16.75
CA PHE A 272 -16.82 15.82 15.71
C PHE A 272 -18.33 15.57 15.83
N SER A 273 -18.79 14.94 16.92
CA SER A 273 -20.19 14.56 17.14
C SER A 273 -21.16 15.73 17.03
N SER A 274 -20.77 16.93 17.47
CA SER A 274 -21.60 18.16 17.35
C SER A 274 -21.84 18.63 15.91
N HIS A 275 -21.08 18.12 14.93
CA HIS A 275 -21.13 18.54 13.53
C HIS A 275 -21.36 17.40 12.55
N TYR A 276 -21.93 16.27 13.00
CA TYR A 276 -22.21 15.09 12.17
C TYR A 276 -22.90 15.43 10.83
N LYS A 277 -23.83 16.41 10.83
CA LYS A 277 -24.55 16.87 9.63
C LYS A 277 -23.65 17.36 8.50
N LYS A 278 -22.44 17.84 8.80
CA LYS A 278 -21.45 18.26 7.77
C LYS A 278 -20.89 17.07 6.97
N PHE A 279 -21.00 15.86 7.51
CA PHE A 279 -20.54 14.63 6.88
C PHE A 279 -21.65 13.92 6.10
N PHE A 280 -22.84 14.51 5.96
CA PHE A 280 -23.85 13.98 5.05
C PHE A 280 -23.38 14.07 3.60
N CYS A 281 -23.71 13.06 2.82
CA CYS A 281 -23.33 12.92 1.42
C CYS A 281 -24.22 13.79 0.54
N SER A 282 -23.61 14.56 -0.36
CA SER A 282 -24.33 15.29 -1.40
C SER A 282 -24.38 14.48 -2.71
N TYR A 283 -25.41 14.69 -3.52
CA TYR A 283 -25.55 13.96 -4.79
C TYR A 283 -24.43 14.25 -5.80
N SER A 284 -23.84 15.45 -5.76
CA SER A 284 -22.74 15.88 -6.63
C SER A 284 -21.36 15.32 -6.23
N GLU A 285 -21.28 14.62 -5.10
CA GLU A 285 -20.01 14.11 -4.58
C GLU A 285 -19.60 12.80 -5.27
N PRO A 286 -18.31 12.65 -5.60
CA PRO A 286 -17.77 11.39 -6.10
C PRO A 286 -17.94 10.24 -5.11
N HIS A 287 -18.06 9.03 -5.65
CA HIS A 287 -18.24 7.79 -4.89
C HIS A 287 -17.22 7.62 -3.74
N TYR A 288 -15.93 7.88 -3.98
CA TYR A 288 -14.88 7.73 -2.96
C TYR A 288 -15.03 8.67 -1.75
N ILE A 289 -15.62 9.87 -1.94
CA ILE A 289 -15.90 10.80 -0.83
C ILE A 289 -17.09 10.30 -0.03
N LYS A 290 -18.14 9.85 -0.73
CA LYS A 290 -19.34 9.31 -0.09
C LYS A 290 -19.00 8.13 0.83
N LEU A 291 -18.16 7.20 0.36
CA LEU A 291 -17.69 6.07 1.18
C LEU A 291 -16.98 6.53 2.45
N GLN A 292 -16.02 7.46 2.34
CA GLN A 292 -15.30 7.98 3.52
C GLN A 292 -16.24 8.70 4.49
N LYS A 293 -17.22 9.44 3.99
CA LYS A 293 -18.23 10.10 4.83
C LYS A 293 -19.08 9.10 5.60
N VAL A 294 -19.52 8.02 4.96
CA VAL A 294 -20.29 6.95 5.62
C VAL A 294 -19.48 6.28 6.73
N GLU A 295 -18.20 5.99 6.48
CA GLU A 295 -17.29 5.47 7.53
C GLU A 295 -17.17 6.43 8.71
N VAL A 296 -16.95 7.73 8.45
CA VAL A 296 -16.90 8.76 9.50
C VAL A 296 -18.23 8.87 10.25
N LEU A 297 -19.37 8.79 9.57
CA LEU A 297 -20.68 8.84 10.20
C LEU A 297 -20.90 7.69 11.19
N CYS A 298 -20.43 6.47 10.86
CA CYS A 298 -20.51 5.31 11.75
C CYS A 298 -19.78 5.56 13.09
N GLU A 299 -18.60 6.18 13.04
CA GLU A 299 -17.79 6.49 14.23
C GLU A 299 -18.34 7.66 15.06
N LEU A 300 -19.26 8.46 14.48
CA LEU A 300 -19.85 9.64 15.13
C LEU A 300 -21.20 9.37 15.80
N VAL A 301 -21.76 8.16 15.67
CA VAL A 301 -23.08 7.85 16.21
C VAL A 301 -23.07 7.88 17.74
N ASN A 302 -24.07 8.55 18.31
CA ASN A 302 -24.34 8.61 19.75
C ASN A 302 -25.84 8.68 20.03
N ASP A 303 -26.22 8.65 21.31
CA ASP A 303 -27.63 8.63 21.74
C ASP A 303 -28.43 9.86 21.27
N GLU A 304 -27.77 10.98 21.00
CA GLU A 304 -28.41 12.22 20.57
C GLU A 304 -28.65 12.28 19.06
N ASN A 305 -27.79 11.66 18.25
CA ASN A 305 -27.78 11.81 16.80
C ASN A 305 -28.22 10.55 16.03
N VAL A 306 -28.28 9.39 16.68
CA VAL A 306 -28.54 8.08 16.04
C VAL A 306 -29.76 8.09 15.12
N GLN A 307 -30.88 8.67 15.57
CA GLN A 307 -32.11 8.70 14.78
C GLN A 307 -31.93 9.48 13.46
N GLN A 308 -31.23 10.61 13.49
CA GLN A 308 -31.00 11.43 12.29
C GLN A 308 -29.98 10.79 11.35
N VAL A 309 -28.95 10.14 11.90
CA VAL A 309 -27.94 9.43 11.10
C VAL A 309 -28.55 8.21 10.43
N LEU A 310 -29.35 7.40 11.15
CA LEU A 310 -30.01 6.23 10.58
C LEU A 310 -31.04 6.59 9.51
N GLU A 311 -31.79 7.67 9.67
CA GLU A 311 -32.72 8.16 8.63
C GLU A 311 -31.97 8.55 7.35
N GLU A 312 -30.82 9.22 7.50
CA GLU A 312 -30.00 9.62 6.36
C GLU A 312 -29.33 8.40 5.69
N LEU A 313 -28.76 7.46 6.45
CA LEU A 313 -28.19 6.22 5.93
C LEU A 313 -29.23 5.35 5.23
N ARG A 314 -30.47 5.31 5.75
CA ARG A 314 -31.60 4.65 5.10
C ARG A 314 -31.85 5.22 3.70
N GLY A 315 -31.74 6.54 3.52
CA GLY A 315 -31.80 7.17 2.21
C GLY A 315 -30.70 6.68 1.26
N TYR A 316 -29.49 6.49 1.79
CA TYR A 316 -28.32 6.04 1.01
C TYR A 316 -28.43 4.58 0.56
N CYS A 317 -29.16 3.73 1.27
CA CYS A 317 -29.41 2.34 0.88
C CYS A 317 -30.17 2.18 -0.45
N THR A 318 -30.75 3.26 -0.99
CA THR A 318 -31.48 3.28 -2.26
C THR A 318 -30.82 4.16 -3.33
N ASP A 319 -29.54 4.51 -3.15
CA ASP A 319 -28.76 5.26 -4.14
C ASP A 319 -28.61 4.48 -5.46
N VAL A 320 -28.37 5.21 -6.55
CA VAL A 320 -28.19 4.64 -7.90
C VAL A 320 -26.94 3.74 -7.97
N SER A 321 -25.92 4.02 -7.16
CA SER A 321 -24.71 3.20 -7.07
C SER A 321 -24.94 2.04 -6.09
N ALA A 322 -25.00 0.81 -6.63
CA ALA A 322 -25.12 -0.41 -5.82
C ALA A 322 -24.02 -0.49 -4.75
N ASP A 323 -22.74 -0.29 -5.12
CA ASP A 323 -21.61 -0.33 -4.19
C ASP A 323 -21.77 0.65 -3.01
N PHE A 324 -22.32 1.85 -3.27
CA PHE A 324 -22.55 2.84 -2.22
C PHE A 324 -23.74 2.45 -1.33
N ALA A 325 -24.82 1.95 -1.92
CA ALA A 325 -25.95 1.40 -1.18
C ALA A 325 -25.53 0.25 -0.26
N GLN A 326 -24.68 -0.66 -0.76
CA GLN A 326 -24.10 -1.75 0.02
C GLN A 326 -23.27 -1.23 1.20
N ALA A 327 -22.39 -0.25 0.97
CA ALA A 327 -21.60 0.38 2.04
C ALA A 327 -22.49 1.03 3.11
N ALA A 328 -23.61 1.65 2.73
CA ALA A 328 -24.58 2.21 3.67
C ALA A 328 -25.30 1.13 4.50
N ILE A 329 -25.63 -0.03 3.91
CA ILE A 329 -26.24 -1.16 4.63
C ILE A 329 -25.24 -1.75 5.64
N PHE A 330 -23.97 -1.95 5.25
CA PHE A 330 -22.93 -2.40 6.18
C PHE A 330 -22.69 -1.39 7.31
N ALA A 331 -22.75 -0.09 7.02
CA ALA A 331 -22.69 0.96 8.01
C ALA A 331 -23.82 0.84 9.05
N ILE A 332 -25.06 0.59 8.61
CA ILE A 332 -26.19 0.30 9.51
C ILE A 332 -25.90 -0.95 10.36
N GLY A 333 -25.32 -2.00 9.76
CA GLY A 333 -24.84 -3.18 10.48
C GLY A 333 -23.82 -2.86 11.58
N GLY A 334 -22.86 -1.98 11.31
CA GLY A 334 -21.89 -1.52 12.31
C GLY A 334 -22.56 -0.82 13.49
N ILE A 335 -23.56 0.03 13.22
CA ILE A 335 -24.30 0.78 14.24
C ILE A 335 -25.22 -0.13 15.07
N ALA A 336 -25.76 -1.19 14.47
CA ALA A 336 -26.68 -2.14 15.11
C ALA A 336 -26.07 -2.89 16.30
N ARG A 337 -24.74 -2.87 16.47
CA ARG A 337 -24.06 -3.38 17.66
C ARG A 337 -24.47 -2.67 18.93
N THR A 338 -24.67 -1.36 18.85
CA THR A 338 -25.08 -0.52 19.97
C THR A 338 -26.59 -0.25 19.93
N TYR A 339 -27.15 -0.08 18.72
CA TYR A 339 -28.56 0.30 18.51
C TYR A 339 -29.32 -0.75 17.69
N THR A 340 -29.41 -1.98 18.22
CA THR A 340 -29.87 -3.16 17.48
C THR A 340 -31.29 -3.03 16.94
N ASP A 341 -32.28 -2.70 17.78
CA ASP A 341 -33.70 -2.75 17.40
C ASP A 341 -34.05 -1.84 16.22
N GLN A 342 -33.56 -0.59 16.25
CA GLN A 342 -33.81 0.39 15.17
C GLN A 342 -33.16 -0.04 13.85
N CYS A 343 -31.94 -0.56 13.91
CA CYS A 343 -31.21 -1.00 12.72
C CYS A 343 -31.84 -2.25 12.10
N VAL A 344 -32.23 -3.24 12.92
CA VAL A 344 -32.89 -4.46 12.45
C VAL A 344 -34.24 -4.14 11.81
N GLN A 345 -34.98 -3.17 12.36
CA GLN A 345 -36.21 -2.69 11.73
C GLN A 345 -35.93 -2.11 10.33
N ILE A 346 -34.96 -1.21 10.19
CA ILE A 346 -34.60 -0.62 8.89
C ILE A 346 -34.17 -1.71 7.89
N LEU A 347 -33.30 -2.63 8.31
CA LEU A 347 -32.84 -3.74 7.47
C LEU A 347 -34.00 -4.64 7.02
N THR A 348 -34.96 -4.92 7.90
CA THR A 348 -36.16 -5.70 7.57
C THR A 348 -37.04 -4.96 6.56
N GLU A 349 -37.20 -3.64 6.70
CA GLU A 349 -37.93 -2.81 5.74
C GLU A 349 -37.25 -2.80 4.36
N LEU A 350 -35.92 -2.80 4.32
CA LEU A 350 -35.15 -2.85 3.07
C LEU A 350 -35.33 -4.17 2.30
N LEU A 351 -35.51 -5.31 3.00
CA LEU A 351 -35.86 -6.59 2.36
C LEU A 351 -37.19 -6.51 1.59
N GLY A 352 -38.12 -5.67 2.06
CA GLY A 352 -39.41 -5.43 1.40
C GLY A 352 -39.29 -4.84 0.00
N LEU A 353 -38.15 -4.24 -0.36
CA LEU A 353 -37.91 -3.66 -1.70
C LEU A 353 -37.72 -4.73 -2.79
N ARG A 354 -37.37 -5.97 -2.40
CA ARG A 354 -37.12 -7.11 -3.32
C ARG A 354 -36.11 -6.79 -4.45
N GLN A 355 -35.05 -6.05 -4.11
CA GLN A 355 -33.95 -5.78 -5.04
C GLN A 355 -32.76 -6.67 -4.70
N GLU A 356 -32.26 -7.43 -5.68
CA GLU A 356 -31.20 -8.44 -5.50
C GLU A 356 -29.97 -7.91 -4.73
N HIS A 357 -29.39 -6.79 -5.17
CA HIS A 357 -28.19 -6.21 -4.57
C HIS A 357 -28.39 -5.71 -3.13
N ILE A 358 -29.63 -5.35 -2.75
CA ILE A 358 -29.98 -4.94 -1.38
C ILE A 358 -30.22 -6.18 -0.52
N THR A 359 -31.07 -7.10 -0.98
CA THR A 359 -31.43 -8.33 -0.25
C THR A 359 -30.18 -9.12 0.13
N THR A 360 -29.26 -9.27 -0.82
CA THR A 360 -27.95 -9.90 -0.63
C THR A 360 -27.21 -9.34 0.57
N VAL A 361 -26.99 -8.03 0.58
CA VAL A 361 -26.16 -7.37 1.60
C VAL A 361 -26.87 -7.28 2.95
N VAL A 362 -28.20 -7.14 2.95
CA VAL A 362 -28.97 -7.22 4.19
C VAL A 362 -28.84 -8.62 4.82
N VAL A 363 -28.91 -9.69 4.03
CA VAL A 363 -28.75 -11.07 4.54
C VAL A 363 -27.33 -11.32 5.06
N GLN A 364 -26.30 -10.81 4.37
CA GLN A 364 -24.93 -10.82 4.89
C GLN A 364 -24.81 -10.07 6.22
N THR A 365 -25.43 -8.88 6.31
CA THR A 365 -25.44 -8.09 7.54
C THR A 365 -26.17 -8.82 8.67
N PHE A 366 -27.29 -9.48 8.38
CA PHE A 366 -28.01 -10.30 9.36
C PHE A 366 -27.20 -11.48 9.87
N ARG A 367 -26.43 -12.16 9.02
CA ARG A 367 -25.48 -13.20 9.44
C ARG A 367 -24.52 -12.65 10.49
N ASP A 368 -23.91 -11.51 10.21
CA ASP A 368 -22.90 -10.91 11.08
C ASP A 368 -23.53 -10.36 12.38
N LEU A 369 -24.74 -9.80 12.30
CA LEU A 369 -25.48 -9.29 13.46
C LEU A 369 -25.93 -10.40 14.40
N VAL A 370 -26.48 -11.48 13.88
CA VAL A 370 -26.93 -12.60 14.73
C VAL A 370 -25.76 -13.21 15.51
N TRP A 371 -24.58 -13.21 14.91
CA TRP A 371 -23.37 -13.64 15.59
C TRP A 371 -22.95 -12.70 16.72
N LEU A 372 -22.89 -11.39 16.43
CA LEU A 372 -22.39 -10.37 17.37
C LEU A 372 -23.42 -10.00 18.44
N CYS A 373 -24.72 -10.11 18.12
CA CYS A 373 -25.85 -9.64 18.90
C CYS A 373 -26.96 -10.71 18.92
N PRO A 374 -26.82 -11.78 19.74
CA PRO A 374 -27.81 -12.86 19.80
C PRO A 374 -29.24 -12.44 20.16
N GLN A 375 -29.42 -11.23 20.71
CA GLN A 375 -30.75 -10.67 21.00
C GLN A 375 -31.60 -10.45 19.74
N CYS A 376 -31.00 -10.21 18.58
CA CYS A 376 -31.77 -9.94 17.35
C CYS A 376 -32.15 -11.19 16.57
N THR A 377 -31.73 -12.38 17.00
CA THR A 377 -31.95 -13.63 16.25
C THR A 377 -33.42 -13.87 15.93
N GLU A 378 -34.34 -13.62 16.86
CA GLU A 378 -35.78 -13.81 16.63
C GLU A 378 -36.33 -12.91 15.52
N ALA A 379 -36.01 -11.62 15.58
CA ALA A 379 -36.45 -10.64 14.58
C ALA A 379 -35.89 -10.98 13.19
N VAL A 380 -34.61 -11.36 13.13
CA VAL A 380 -33.95 -11.78 11.88
C VAL A 380 -34.61 -13.05 11.33
N CYS A 381 -34.86 -14.08 12.15
CA CYS A 381 -35.48 -15.32 11.70
C CYS A 381 -36.89 -15.11 11.11
N GLN A 382 -37.64 -14.13 11.63
CA GLN A 382 -38.95 -13.77 11.11
C GLN A 382 -38.88 -13.02 9.77
N ALA A 383 -37.78 -12.32 9.49
CA ALA A 383 -37.58 -11.52 8.28
C ALA A 383 -37.03 -12.32 7.08
N LEU A 384 -36.41 -13.48 7.32
CA LEU A 384 -35.73 -14.26 6.28
C LEU A 384 -36.63 -14.95 5.23
N PRO A 385 -37.86 -15.44 5.52
CA PRO A 385 -38.66 -16.15 4.53
C PRO A 385 -38.94 -15.32 3.26
N GLY A 386 -38.71 -15.89 2.07
CA GLY A 386 -38.93 -15.25 0.78
C GLY A 386 -37.72 -14.46 0.25
N CYS A 387 -36.59 -14.47 0.96
CA CYS A 387 -35.35 -13.86 0.48
C CYS A 387 -34.66 -14.71 -0.60
N GLU A 388 -34.87 -16.03 -0.59
CA GLU A 388 -34.27 -17.01 -1.49
C GLU A 388 -34.54 -16.72 -2.98
N GLU A 389 -35.70 -16.15 -3.30
CA GLU A 389 -36.10 -15.85 -4.69
C GLU A 389 -35.24 -14.72 -5.31
N ASN A 390 -34.65 -13.86 -4.48
CA ASN A 390 -34.00 -12.63 -4.93
C ASN A 390 -32.46 -12.68 -4.88
N ILE A 391 -31.86 -13.74 -4.33
CA ILE A 391 -30.40 -13.82 -4.10
C ILE A 391 -29.76 -14.75 -5.14
N GLN A 392 -28.82 -14.23 -5.93
CA GLN A 392 -28.09 -15.02 -6.94
C GLN A 392 -26.58 -15.07 -6.70
N ASP A 393 -26.04 -14.08 -5.98
CA ASP A 393 -24.62 -13.94 -5.73
C ASP A 393 -24.09 -14.99 -4.74
N SER A 394 -22.79 -15.27 -4.83
CA SER A 394 -22.17 -16.32 -4.00
C SER A 394 -22.16 -15.98 -2.51
N GLU A 395 -21.95 -14.71 -2.17
CA GLU A 395 -21.79 -14.29 -0.78
C GLU A 395 -23.13 -14.22 -0.05
N GLY A 396 -24.17 -13.69 -0.70
CA GLY A 396 -25.56 -13.70 -0.22
C GLY A 396 -26.09 -15.11 -0.05
N LYS A 397 -25.87 -16.01 -1.02
CA LYS A 397 -26.24 -17.43 -0.89
C LYS A 397 -25.56 -18.09 0.31
N GLN A 398 -24.25 -17.90 0.48
CA GLN A 398 -23.52 -18.42 1.64
C GLN A 398 -24.10 -17.87 2.95
N ALA A 399 -24.39 -16.58 3.03
CA ALA A 399 -24.98 -15.97 4.23
C ALA A 399 -26.38 -16.51 4.54
N LEU A 400 -27.24 -16.65 3.53
CA LEU A 400 -28.58 -17.23 3.70
C LEU A 400 -28.50 -18.68 4.18
N ILE A 401 -27.71 -19.51 3.49
CA ILE A 401 -27.53 -20.93 3.82
C ILE A 401 -26.98 -21.09 5.23
N TRP A 402 -26.02 -20.27 5.63
CA TRP A 402 -25.48 -20.26 6.99
C TRP A 402 -26.58 -19.96 8.02
N LEU A 403 -27.39 -18.92 7.79
CA LEU A 403 -28.49 -18.53 8.69
C LEU A 403 -29.52 -19.65 8.83
N LEU A 404 -29.90 -20.28 7.72
CA LEU A 404 -30.81 -21.43 7.71
C LEU A 404 -30.22 -22.66 8.40
N GLY A 405 -28.91 -22.89 8.28
CA GLY A 405 -28.24 -24.01 8.93
C GLY A 405 -28.11 -23.85 10.45
N VAL A 406 -27.78 -22.64 10.93
CA VAL A 406 -27.60 -22.38 12.37
C VAL A 406 -28.94 -22.19 13.08
N HIS A 407 -29.88 -21.47 12.46
CA HIS A 407 -31.16 -21.10 13.08
C HIS A 407 -32.38 -21.79 12.45
N GLY A 408 -32.18 -22.82 11.63
CA GLY A 408 -33.26 -23.54 10.96
C GLY A 408 -34.24 -24.26 11.89
N GLU A 409 -33.92 -24.46 13.17
CA GLU A 409 -34.91 -24.91 14.15
C GLU A 409 -36.06 -23.91 14.31
N ARG A 410 -35.75 -22.60 14.24
CA ARG A 410 -36.72 -21.51 14.41
C ARG A 410 -37.39 -21.10 13.12
N ILE A 411 -36.79 -21.43 11.97
CA ILE A 411 -37.29 -21.07 10.63
C ILE A 411 -38.03 -22.28 10.05
N PRO A 412 -39.38 -22.25 9.94
CA PRO A 412 -40.15 -23.41 9.47
C PRO A 412 -39.77 -23.86 8.05
N ASN A 413 -39.51 -22.90 7.15
CA ASN A 413 -39.24 -23.16 5.74
C ASN A 413 -37.79 -23.61 5.44
N ALA A 414 -36.90 -23.61 6.43
CA ALA A 414 -35.47 -23.85 6.20
C ALA A 414 -35.15 -25.17 5.48
N PRO A 415 -35.75 -26.33 5.84
CA PRO A 415 -35.49 -27.60 5.15
C PRO A 415 -35.84 -27.56 3.65
N TYR A 416 -36.98 -26.94 3.29
CA TYR A 416 -37.44 -26.86 1.91
C TYR A 416 -36.58 -25.93 1.06
N VAL A 417 -36.13 -24.81 1.62
CA VAL A 417 -35.23 -23.89 0.92
C VAL A 417 -33.87 -24.56 0.68
N LEU A 418 -33.31 -25.26 1.68
CA LEU A 418 -32.05 -25.99 1.50
C LEU A 418 -32.19 -27.17 0.54
N GLU A 419 -33.36 -27.81 0.47
CA GLU A 419 -33.63 -28.85 -0.52
C GLU A 419 -33.57 -28.31 -1.95
N ASP A 420 -34.17 -27.15 -2.24
CA ASP A 420 -34.08 -26.51 -3.57
C ASP A 420 -32.63 -26.18 -3.97
N PHE A 421 -31.80 -25.72 -3.01
CA PHE A 421 -30.36 -25.55 -3.25
C PHE A 421 -29.65 -26.86 -3.57
N VAL A 422 -30.06 -27.99 -2.97
CA VAL A 422 -29.50 -29.32 -3.27
C VAL A 422 -29.96 -29.84 -4.62
N GLU A 423 -31.21 -29.62 -5.00
CA GLU A 423 -31.71 -30.00 -6.34
C GLU A 423 -30.96 -29.26 -7.45
N ASN A 424 -30.62 -28.01 -7.19
CA ASN A 424 -29.86 -27.15 -8.11
C ASN A 424 -28.33 -27.20 -7.87
N VAL A 425 -27.80 -28.10 -7.04
CA VAL A 425 -26.35 -28.11 -6.70
C VAL A 425 -25.47 -28.31 -7.93
N LYS A 426 -25.96 -29.02 -8.95
CA LYS A 426 -25.23 -29.30 -10.20
C LYS A 426 -25.04 -28.06 -11.08
N SER A 427 -25.92 -27.07 -10.96
CA SER A 427 -25.83 -25.81 -11.68
C SER A 427 -25.06 -24.73 -10.90
N GLU A 428 -24.72 -24.99 -9.64
CA GLU A 428 -23.98 -24.04 -8.82
C GLU A 428 -22.53 -23.90 -9.29
N THR A 429 -22.08 -22.66 -9.43
CA THR A 429 -20.77 -22.34 -10.03
C THR A 429 -19.69 -22.15 -8.98
N PHE A 430 -20.06 -21.78 -7.76
CA PHE A 430 -19.13 -21.43 -6.69
C PHE A 430 -19.03 -22.55 -5.64
N PRO A 431 -17.87 -23.23 -5.52
CA PRO A 431 -17.69 -24.32 -4.56
C PRO A 431 -17.89 -23.90 -3.09
N ALA A 432 -17.69 -22.62 -2.78
CA ALA A 432 -17.91 -22.07 -1.44
C ALA A 432 -19.36 -22.21 -0.97
N VAL A 433 -20.33 -22.02 -1.88
CA VAL A 433 -21.77 -22.19 -1.61
C VAL A 433 -22.05 -23.64 -1.25
N THR A 434 -21.52 -24.60 -2.02
CA THR A 434 -21.70 -26.04 -1.77
C THR A 434 -21.05 -26.48 -0.44
N MET A 435 -19.89 -25.92 -0.09
CA MET A 435 -19.26 -26.18 1.21
C MET A 435 -20.10 -25.67 2.38
N GLU A 436 -20.71 -24.49 2.24
CA GLU A 436 -21.60 -23.94 3.27
C GLU A 436 -22.90 -24.74 3.34
N LEU A 437 -23.46 -25.16 2.19
CA LEU A 437 -24.65 -26.00 2.09
C LEU A 437 -24.48 -27.34 2.81
N LEU A 438 -23.33 -28.01 2.61
CA LEU A 438 -22.97 -29.22 3.34
C LEU A 438 -22.98 -29.00 4.85
N THR A 439 -22.41 -27.89 5.31
CA THR A 439 -22.29 -27.57 6.74
C THR A 439 -23.65 -27.21 7.34
N ALA A 440 -24.47 -26.44 6.61
CA ALA A 440 -25.79 -26.01 7.02
C ALA A 440 -26.78 -27.17 7.10
N LEU A 441 -26.83 -28.04 6.08
CA LEU A 441 -27.71 -29.22 6.09
C LEU A 441 -27.31 -30.23 7.15
N LEU A 442 -26.00 -30.42 7.38
CA LEU A 442 -25.54 -31.27 8.47
C LEU A 442 -25.99 -30.73 9.83
N ARG A 443 -25.87 -29.42 10.07
CA ARG A 443 -26.38 -28.78 11.30
C ARG A 443 -27.89 -28.92 11.45
N LEU A 444 -28.65 -28.67 10.39
CA LEU A 444 -30.10 -28.78 10.41
C LEU A 444 -30.57 -30.23 10.61
N PHE A 445 -29.84 -31.21 10.07
CA PHE A 445 -30.12 -32.63 10.29
C PHE A 445 -30.01 -33.02 11.77
N LEU A 446 -29.12 -32.39 12.54
CA LEU A 446 -28.97 -32.67 13.98
C LEU A 446 -30.18 -32.20 14.81
N SER A 447 -30.94 -31.22 14.32
CA SER A 447 -32.16 -30.71 14.97
C SER A 447 -33.44 -31.28 14.36
N ARG A 448 -33.50 -31.46 13.04
CA ARG A 448 -34.66 -32.00 12.28
C ARG A 448 -34.27 -33.18 11.39
N PRO A 449 -34.00 -34.37 11.96
CA PRO A 449 -33.49 -35.50 11.19
C PRO A 449 -34.50 -36.04 10.16
N ALA A 450 -35.81 -36.06 10.50
CA ALA A 450 -36.84 -36.63 9.64
C ALA A 450 -37.00 -35.88 8.30
N GLU A 451 -36.83 -34.56 8.31
CA GLU A 451 -37.00 -33.70 7.14
C GLU A 451 -35.72 -33.61 6.30
N CYS A 452 -34.53 -33.78 6.91
CA CYS A 452 -33.25 -33.54 6.23
C CYS A 452 -32.50 -34.81 5.82
N GLN A 453 -32.89 -36.01 6.28
CA GLN A 453 -32.13 -37.23 6.06
C GLN A 453 -31.92 -37.57 4.58
N ASP A 454 -32.98 -37.51 3.77
CA ASP A 454 -32.91 -37.79 2.34
C ASP A 454 -32.04 -36.75 1.60
N THR A 455 -32.33 -35.47 1.86
CA THR A 455 -31.65 -34.32 1.25
C THR A 455 -30.15 -34.31 1.56
N LEU A 456 -29.76 -34.57 2.81
CA LEU A 456 -28.36 -34.70 3.21
C LEU A 456 -27.68 -35.90 2.54
N GLY A 457 -28.39 -37.03 2.41
CA GLY A 457 -27.89 -38.22 1.71
C GLY A 457 -27.59 -37.94 0.24
N ARG A 458 -28.53 -37.28 -0.47
CA ARG A 458 -28.35 -36.85 -1.87
C ARG A 458 -27.14 -35.91 -2.03
N LEU A 459 -27.03 -34.92 -1.15
CA LEU A 459 -25.91 -33.97 -1.20
C LEU A 459 -24.56 -34.65 -0.93
N LEU A 460 -24.46 -35.51 0.09
CA LEU A 460 -23.21 -36.23 0.39
C LEU A 460 -22.79 -37.15 -0.77
N HIS A 461 -23.74 -37.86 -1.38
CA HIS A 461 -23.47 -38.68 -2.56
C HIS A 461 -22.91 -37.83 -3.70
N TYR A 462 -23.56 -36.71 -4.01
CA TYR A 462 -23.08 -35.78 -5.03
C TYR A 462 -21.65 -35.27 -4.73
N CYS A 463 -21.41 -34.78 -3.51
CA CYS A 463 -20.12 -34.22 -3.12
C CYS A 463 -18.97 -35.26 -3.10
N ILE A 464 -19.26 -36.54 -2.87
CA ILE A 464 -18.24 -37.59 -2.79
C ILE A 464 -17.91 -38.19 -4.17
N GLU A 465 -18.92 -38.38 -5.01
CA GLU A 465 -18.83 -39.13 -6.26
C GLU A 465 -18.76 -38.24 -7.51
N GLU A 466 -19.56 -37.16 -7.57
CA GLU A 466 -19.75 -36.36 -8.79
C GLU A 466 -18.94 -35.05 -8.76
N GLU A 467 -18.66 -34.50 -7.58
CA GLU A 467 -18.01 -33.20 -7.42
C GLU A 467 -16.51 -33.23 -7.78
N LYS A 468 -16.07 -32.22 -8.54
CA LYS A 468 -14.68 -32.12 -9.02
C LYS A 468 -13.78 -31.37 -8.04
N ASN A 469 -14.36 -30.46 -7.26
CA ASN A 469 -13.58 -29.67 -6.31
C ASN A 469 -13.14 -30.53 -5.12
N MET A 470 -11.81 -30.66 -4.94
CA MET A 470 -11.24 -31.50 -3.88
C MET A 470 -11.63 -31.03 -2.48
N ALA A 471 -11.73 -29.72 -2.24
CA ALA A 471 -12.10 -29.19 -0.92
C ALA A 471 -13.55 -29.54 -0.53
N VAL A 472 -14.48 -29.48 -1.48
CA VAL A 472 -15.88 -29.89 -1.26
C VAL A 472 -15.95 -31.39 -0.98
N ARG A 473 -15.22 -32.18 -1.78
CA ARG A 473 -15.16 -33.64 -1.64
C ARG A 473 -14.58 -34.07 -0.29
N ASP A 474 -13.46 -33.47 0.11
CA ASP A 474 -12.79 -33.78 1.37
C ASP A 474 -13.68 -33.40 2.57
N ARG A 475 -14.40 -32.28 2.49
CA ARG A 475 -15.38 -31.88 3.52
C ARG A 475 -16.57 -32.84 3.57
N GLY A 476 -17.09 -33.27 2.43
CA GLY A 476 -18.13 -34.28 2.33
C GLY A 476 -17.70 -35.63 2.95
N LEU A 477 -16.49 -36.11 2.61
CA LEU A 477 -15.90 -37.31 3.21
C LEU A 477 -15.69 -37.18 4.72
N PHE A 478 -15.22 -36.02 5.17
CA PHE A 478 -15.04 -35.73 6.59
C PHE A 478 -16.38 -35.81 7.33
N TYR A 479 -17.42 -35.13 6.83
CA TYR A 479 -18.75 -35.17 7.42
C TYR A 479 -19.40 -36.55 7.39
N TYR A 480 -19.23 -37.30 6.30
CA TYR A 480 -19.69 -38.69 6.20
C TYR A 480 -19.02 -39.58 7.26
N ARG A 481 -17.70 -39.49 7.40
CA ARG A 481 -16.95 -40.25 8.43
C ARG A 481 -17.31 -39.81 9.85
N LEU A 482 -17.58 -38.52 10.04
CA LEU A 482 -17.97 -37.99 11.33
C LEU A 482 -19.36 -38.51 11.75
N LEU A 483 -20.32 -38.57 10.82
CA LEU A 483 -21.63 -39.19 11.05
C LEU A 483 -21.54 -40.68 11.39
N LEU A 484 -20.54 -41.40 10.85
CA LEU A 484 -20.28 -42.79 11.21
C LEU A 484 -19.70 -42.97 12.61
N ALA A 485 -19.01 -41.96 13.15
CA ALA A 485 -18.45 -42.01 14.50
C ALA A 485 -19.55 -41.89 15.57
N GLY A 486 -20.57 -41.08 15.31
CA GLY A 486 -21.75 -40.94 16.17
C GLY A 486 -22.32 -39.52 16.17
N ILE A 487 -23.63 -39.40 16.45
CA ILE A 487 -24.34 -38.10 16.39
C ILE A 487 -23.88 -37.16 17.51
N ASP A 488 -23.52 -37.71 18.67
CA ASP A 488 -23.12 -36.91 19.83
C ASP A 488 -21.74 -36.27 19.60
N GLU A 489 -20.80 -36.99 18.98
CA GLU A 489 -19.51 -36.49 18.55
C GLU A 489 -19.67 -35.40 17.47
N VAL A 490 -20.59 -35.60 16.53
CA VAL A 490 -20.91 -34.60 15.49
C VAL A 490 -21.42 -33.31 16.13
N LYS A 491 -22.35 -33.41 17.08
CA LYS A 491 -22.87 -32.25 17.83
C LYS A 491 -21.77 -31.53 18.60
N GLN A 492 -20.88 -32.28 19.26
CA GLN A 492 -19.78 -31.68 20.02
C GLN A 492 -18.84 -30.84 19.14
N ILE A 493 -18.54 -31.30 17.92
CA ILE A 493 -17.63 -30.60 17.00
C ILE A 493 -18.31 -29.42 16.30
N LEU A 494 -19.55 -29.57 15.85
CA LEU A 494 -20.24 -28.54 15.05
C LEU A 494 -20.88 -27.44 15.89
N CYS A 495 -21.32 -27.76 17.10
CA CYS A 495 -21.98 -26.83 18.02
C CYS A 495 -21.03 -26.25 19.08
N SER A 496 -19.72 -26.55 19.02
CA SER A 496 -18.74 -25.90 19.90
C SER A 496 -18.72 -24.38 19.65
N PRO A 497 -18.56 -23.54 20.69
CA PRO A 497 -18.43 -22.10 20.52
C PRO A 497 -17.21 -21.81 19.63
N LYS A 498 -17.44 -21.32 18.41
CA LYS A 498 -16.34 -20.92 17.53
C LYS A 498 -15.95 -19.49 17.88
N SER A 499 -14.65 -19.21 17.85
CA SER A 499 -14.14 -17.90 17.47
C SER A 499 -14.01 -17.95 15.95
N ASP A 500 -14.93 -17.32 15.20
CA ASP A 500 -14.81 -17.26 13.75
C ASP A 500 -13.85 -16.11 13.37
N PRO A 501 -12.65 -16.40 12.82
CA PRO A 501 -11.70 -15.38 12.44
C PRO A 501 -12.17 -14.52 11.24
N SER A 502 -13.23 -14.92 10.51
CA SER A 502 -13.74 -14.12 9.37
C SER A 502 -14.57 -12.90 9.78
N LEU A 503 -14.87 -12.73 11.07
CA LEU A 503 -15.67 -11.61 11.59
C LEU A 503 -14.88 -10.32 11.85
N GLY A 504 -13.65 -10.24 11.33
CA GLY A 504 -12.79 -9.05 11.42
C GLY A 504 -13.37 -7.78 10.79
N LEU A 505 -14.47 -7.88 10.03
CA LEU A 505 -15.14 -6.72 9.41
C LEU A 505 -15.78 -5.77 10.42
N LEU A 506 -16.03 -6.24 11.65
CA LEU A 506 -16.60 -5.40 12.68
C LEU A 506 -15.71 -5.30 13.94
N GLU A 507 -14.48 -5.82 14.01
CA GLU A 507 -13.68 -5.63 15.25
C GLU A 507 -13.50 -4.14 15.59
N ASP A 508 -13.80 -3.80 16.84
CA ASP A 508 -13.70 -2.43 17.34
C ASP A 508 -12.24 -1.97 17.19
N GLN A 509 -12.01 -0.86 16.49
CA GLN A 509 -10.67 -0.26 16.52
C GLN A 509 -10.46 0.31 17.91
N ALA A 510 -9.83 -0.49 18.78
CA ALA A 510 -9.49 -0.08 20.13
C ALA A 510 -8.86 1.32 20.12
N GLU A 511 -9.31 2.19 21.02
CA GLU A 511 -8.86 3.58 21.13
C GLU A 511 -7.32 3.62 21.09
N ARG A 512 -6.81 4.33 20.08
CA ARG A 512 -5.36 4.43 19.88
C ARG A 512 -4.89 5.77 20.44
N PRO A 513 -3.81 5.82 21.24
CA PRO A 513 -3.27 7.10 21.69
C PRO A 513 -2.76 7.92 20.50
N VAL A 514 -2.87 9.24 20.56
CA VAL A 514 -2.43 10.16 19.48
C VAL A 514 -0.99 9.87 19.03
N ASN A 515 -0.13 9.50 19.99
CA ASN A 515 1.26 9.13 19.76
C ASN A 515 1.48 7.93 18.83
N SER A 516 0.49 7.04 18.63
CA SER A 516 0.62 5.88 17.74
C SER A 516 0.57 6.25 16.26
N TRP A 517 0.09 7.45 15.93
CA TRP A 517 -0.15 7.87 14.56
C TRP A 517 0.29 9.31 14.27
N ALA A 518 0.70 10.10 15.26
CA ALA A 518 1.17 11.48 15.08
C ALA A 518 2.32 11.61 14.06
N SER A 519 3.23 10.62 13.98
CA SER A 519 4.30 10.57 12.96
C SER A 519 3.76 10.51 11.53
N ASP A 520 2.63 9.83 11.38
CA ASP A 520 1.99 9.51 10.11
C ASP A 520 1.01 10.60 9.67
N PHE A 521 0.68 11.53 10.57
CA PHE A 521 -0.18 12.68 10.28
C PHE A 521 0.44 13.55 9.18
N ASN A 522 -0.40 14.17 8.34
CA ASN A 522 0.00 14.96 7.17
C ASN A 522 1.03 14.23 6.27
N THR A 523 0.82 12.93 6.05
CA THR A 523 1.54 12.10 5.06
C THR A 523 0.53 11.36 4.19
N LEU A 524 1.01 10.45 3.32
CA LEU A 524 0.13 9.59 2.52
C LEU A 524 -0.38 8.35 3.29
N VAL A 525 0.09 8.11 4.51
CA VAL A 525 -0.36 6.99 5.35
C VAL A 525 -1.87 7.02 5.65
N PRO A 526 -2.49 8.15 6.03
CA PRO A 526 -3.93 8.18 6.32
C PRO A 526 -4.80 7.92 5.08
N VAL A 527 -4.25 8.13 3.89
CA VAL A 527 -4.92 7.90 2.61
C VAL A 527 -4.82 6.44 2.17
N TYR A 528 -3.62 5.85 2.22
CA TYR A 528 -3.39 4.48 1.71
C TYR A 528 -3.43 3.40 2.79
N GLY A 529 -3.31 3.76 4.06
CA GLY A 529 -3.04 2.85 5.17
C GLY A 529 -1.54 2.51 5.29
N LYS A 530 -1.10 2.16 6.52
CA LYS A 530 0.32 1.91 6.83
C LYS A 530 0.95 0.83 5.95
N ALA A 531 0.26 -0.30 5.77
CA ALA A 531 0.79 -1.44 5.01
C ALA A 531 1.00 -1.11 3.53
N ARG A 532 -0.02 -0.55 2.86
CA ARG A 532 0.08 -0.19 1.43
C ARG A 532 1.12 0.91 1.21
N TRP A 533 1.16 1.91 2.08
CA TRP A 533 2.15 2.99 1.97
C TRP A 533 3.58 2.49 2.15
N ALA A 534 3.83 1.56 3.08
CA ALA A 534 5.14 0.94 3.26
C ALA A 534 5.58 0.20 1.99
N THR A 535 4.68 -0.54 1.34
CA THR A 535 4.94 -1.20 0.06
C THR A 535 5.28 -0.19 -1.04
N ILE A 536 4.46 0.85 -1.23
CA ILE A 536 4.68 1.89 -2.26
C ILE A 536 6.03 2.61 -2.05
N SER A 537 6.37 2.92 -0.80
CA SER A 537 7.61 3.63 -0.47
C SER A 537 8.86 2.82 -0.84
N LYS A 538 8.80 1.49 -0.70
CA LYS A 538 9.91 0.59 -1.10
C LYS A 538 10.15 0.63 -2.62
N TYR A 539 9.10 0.63 -3.43
CA TYR A 539 9.23 0.70 -4.90
C TYR A 539 9.77 2.06 -5.38
N GLN A 540 9.35 3.17 -4.77
CA GLN A 540 9.84 4.50 -5.15
C GLN A 540 11.33 4.74 -4.80
N GLY A 541 11.85 4.02 -3.79
CA GLY A 541 13.28 4.02 -3.50
C GLY A 541 14.13 3.34 -4.58
N ALA A 542 13.56 2.35 -5.29
CA ALA A 542 14.24 1.61 -6.35
C ALA A 542 14.28 2.34 -7.70
N GLU A 543 13.21 3.06 -8.08
CA GLU A 543 13.13 3.78 -9.37
C GLU A 543 14.00 5.06 -9.44
N ARG A 544 14.50 5.57 -8.31
CA ARG A 544 15.38 6.76 -8.28
C ARG A 544 16.84 6.44 -8.61
N ARG A 545 17.24 5.17 -8.69
CA ARG A 545 18.47 4.78 -9.40
C ARG A 545 18.13 4.81 -10.90
N GLY A 546 18.68 5.79 -11.61
CA GLY A 546 18.38 6.00 -13.03
C GLY A 546 18.66 4.76 -13.90
N PRO A 547 18.20 4.74 -15.16
CA PRO A 547 18.54 3.65 -16.08
C PRO A 547 20.05 3.66 -16.32
N GLU A 548 20.74 2.63 -15.85
CA GLU A 548 22.12 2.34 -16.26
C GLU A 548 22.14 2.12 -17.78
N LEU A 549 23.04 2.83 -18.46
CA LEU A 549 23.35 2.59 -19.86
C LEU A 549 23.96 1.19 -20.01
N PRO A 550 23.73 0.47 -21.13
CA PRO A 550 24.27 -0.87 -21.30
C PRO A 550 25.79 -0.80 -21.51
N ASP A 551 26.56 -1.36 -20.59
CA ASP A 551 27.99 -1.54 -20.75
C ASP A 551 28.29 -2.53 -21.88
N THR A 552 29.09 -2.04 -22.82
CA THR A 552 29.68 -2.79 -23.93
C THR A 552 30.60 -3.89 -23.41
N ALA A 553 30.36 -5.11 -23.90
CA ALA A 553 31.18 -6.29 -23.68
C ALA A 553 32.66 -6.11 -24.10
N SER A 554 33.59 -6.62 -23.29
CA SER A 554 34.84 -7.21 -23.79
C SER A 554 35.46 -8.22 -22.80
N PHE A 555 35.39 -9.50 -23.21
CA PHE A 555 36.44 -10.51 -23.25
C PHE A 555 37.45 -10.71 -22.09
N ALA A 556 37.38 -11.94 -21.53
CA ALA A 556 38.44 -12.97 -21.54
C ALA A 556 39.12 -13.38 -20.21
N THR A 557 38.72 -14.60 -19.80
CA THR A 557 39.54 -15.79 -19.45
C THR A 557 40.30 -15.95 -18.12
N SER A 558 40.11 -17.18 -17.60
CA SER A 558 40.97 -18.06 -16.79
C SER A 558 40.79 -18.06 -15.26
N GLY A 559 40.17 -19.13 -14.75
CA GLY A 559 40.54 -19.73 -13.45
C GLY A 559 41.62 -20.81 -13.67
N PRO A 560 41.84 -21.77 -12.73
CA PRO A 560 41.34 -21.93 -11.36
C PRO A 560 42.50 -22.17 -10.34
N LEU A 561 42.20 -22.49 -9.06
CA LEU A 561 42.81 -23.58 -8.23
C LEU A 561 42.59 -23.41 -6.70
N ILE A 562 41.60 -24.15 -6.15
CA ILE A 562 41.52 -25.08 -4.97
C ILE A 562 42.31 -24.82 -3.63
N PRO A 563 42.04 -25.56 -2.52
CA PRO A 563 41.50 -25.02 -1.26
C PRO A 563 42.41 -25.29 -0.03
N GLU A 564 42.11 -24.77 1.16
CA GLU A 564 42.62 -25.42 2.39
C GLU A 564 41.61 -25.42 3.56
N GLU A 565 41.81 -26.46 4.35
CA GLU A 565 40.92 -27.18 5.26
C GLU A 565 40.69 -26.53 6.65
N ASN A 566 39.49 -26.80 7.17
CA ASN A 566 39.12 -27.20 8.53
C ASN A 566 39.93 -26.71 9.76
N LYS A 567 39.20 -26.04 10.67
CA LYS A 567 39.27 -26.30 12.11
C LYS A 567 37.87 -26.40 12.70
N GLU A 568 37.58 -27.57 13.28
CA GLU A 568 36.35 -27.86 14.04
C GLU A 568 36.39 -27.35 15.49
N ARG A 569 35.16 -27.24 16.05
CA ARG A 569 34.71 -27.16 17.46
C ARG A 569 34.65 -25.72 18.00
N VAL A 570 33.51 -25.23 18.50
CA VAL A 570 32.59 -25.83 19.49
C VAL A 570 31.13 -25.37 19.23
N GLN A 571 30.19 -26.27 19.52
CA GLN A 571 28.73 -26.06 19.53
C GLN A 571 28.29 -24.90 20.42
N GLU A 572 27.59 -23.93 19.83
CA GLU A 572 26.43 -23.29 20.43
C GLU A 572 25.33 -23.28 19.36
N LEU A 573 24.16 -23.83 19.68
CA LEU A 573 22.97 -23.72 18.84
C LEU A 573 22.42 -22.29 18.94
N PRO A 574 22.17 -21.59 17.84
CA PRO A 574 21.21 -20.50 17.81
C PRO A 574 19.99 -20.90 16.97
N ASP A 575 18.82 -20.60 17.50
CA ASP A 575 17.49 -20.85 16.95
C ASP A 575 17.39 -20.61 15.43
N SER A 576 16.98 -21.64 14.68
CA SER A 576 16.58 -21.47 13.28
C SER A 576 15.34 -20.58 13.21
N GLY A 577 15.54 -19.33 12.80
CA GLY A 577 14.47 -18.53 12.22
C GLY A 577 13.93 -19.25 10.99
N ALA A 578 12.73 -19.82 11.09
CA ALA A 578 12.09 -20.48 9.98
C ALA A 578 11.84 -19.47 8.84
N LEU A 579 12.32 -19.78 7.63
CA LEU A 579 12.06 -18.97 6.45
C LEU A 579 10.55 -18.94 6.18
N VAL A 580 9.96 -17.74 6.17
CA VAL A 580 8.54 -17.55 5.83
C VAL A 580 8.45 -17.02 4.40
N LEU A 581 7.91 -17.85 3.49
CA LEU A 581 7.65 -17.45 2.11
C LEU A 581 6.27 -16.78 1.99
N VAL A 582 6.22 -15.64 1.32
CA VAL A 582 5.01 -14.81 1.20
C VAL A 582 4.01 -15.46 0.24
N PRO A 583 2.76 -15.73 0.67
CA PRO A 583 1.73 -16.27 -0.22
C PRO A 583 1.34 -15.27 -1.31
N ASN A 584 1.04 -15.76 -2.51
CA ASN A 584 0.52 -14.99 -3.66
C ASN A 584 1.44 -13.89 -4.23
N CYS A 585 2.76 -14.02 -4.13
CA CYS A 585 3.67 -13.18 -4.91
C CYS A 585 3.54 -13.53 -6.40
N GLN A 586 2.67 -12.81 -7.14
CA GLN A 586 2.46 -13.04 -8.58
C GLN A 586 3.50 -12.25 -9.38
N LEU A 587 4.55 -12.95 -9.80
CA LEU A 587 5.56 -12.41 -10.68
C LEU A 587 5.20 -12.70 -12.14
N THR A 588 5.26 -11.70 -13.02
CA THR A 588 4.95 -11.88 -14.45
C THR A 588 6.14 -12.53 -15.17
N ALA A 589 5.87 -13.32 -16.21
CA ALA A 589 6.92 -13.99 -17.00
C ALA A 589 7.93 -12.99 -17.61
N GLU A 590 7.46 -11.83 -18.06
CA GLU A 590 8.33 -10.75 -18.58
C GLU A 590 9.28 -10.19 -17.51
N TYR A 591 8.80 -10.03 -16.28
CA TYR A 591 9.63 -9.57 -15.16
C TYR A 591 10.61 -10.65 -14.71
N PHE A 592 10.19 -11.93 -14.71
CA PHE A 592 11.08 -13.06 -14.46
C PHE A 592 12.24 -13.06 -15.43
N GLU A 593 11.97 -13.00 -16.74
CA GLU A 593 12.98 -13.05 -17.79
C GLU A 593 14.00 -11.92 -17.66
N LYS A 594 13.53 -10.68 -17.49
CA LYS A 594 14.40 -9.51 -17.31
C LYS A 594 15.31 -9.65 -16.09
N THR A 595 14.77 -10.14 -14.98
CA THR A 595 15.50 -10.30 -13.71
C THR A 595 16.42 -11.52 -13.71
N TRP A 596 16.05 -12.58 -14.43
CA TRP A 596 16.87 -13.77 -14.58
C TRP A 596 18.18 -13.49 -15.31
N PHE A 597 18.16 -12.64 -16.35
CA PHE A 597 19.38 -12.28 -17.10
C PHE A 597 20.28 -11.29 -16.36
N SER A 598 19.75 -10.48 -15.44
CA SER A 598 20.55 -9.53 -14.67
C SER A 598 21.26 -10.16 -13.46
N LEU A 599 20.74 -11.28 -12.93
CA LEU A 599 21.29 -11.93 -11.74
C LEU A 599 22.30 -13.05 -12.05
N LYS A 600 23.32 -13.17 -11.20
CA LYS A 600 24.27 -14.29 -11.21
C LYS A 600 23.67 -15.50 -10.46
N VAL A 601 24.10 -16.71 -10.83
CA VAL A 601 23.72 -17.95 -10.12
C VAL A 601 24.32 -17.91 -8.72
N ALA A 602 23.45 -17.90 -7.70
CA ALA A 602 23.84 -17.84 -6.31
C ALA A 602 24.11 -19.25 -5.75
N HIS A 603 23.33 -20.24 -6.19
CA HIS A 603 23.51 -21.64 -5.81
C HIS A 603 23.15 -22.57 -6.97
N GLN A 604 23.89 -23.66 -7.11
CA GLN A 604 23.64 -24.69 -8.11
C GLN A 604 23.88 -26.06 -7.48
N GLN A 605 22.89 -26.95 -7.57
CA GLN A 605 22.94 -28.27 -6.98
C GLN A 605 22.26 -29.28 -7.89
N VAL A 606 22.73 -30.52 -7.85
CA VAL A 606 22.18 -31.63 -8.63
C VAL A 606 21.57 -32.64 -7.68
N PHE A 607 20.33 -33.03 -7.96
CA PHE A 607 19.58 -34.00 -7.15
C PHE A 607 19.26 -35.25 -7.96
N PRO A 608 19.43 -36.46 -7.40
CA PRO A 608 18.99 -37.69 -8.05
C PRO A 608 17.46 -37.71 -8.10
N TRP A 609 16.88 -37.69 -9.30
CA TRP A 609 15.43 -37.69 -9.52
C TRP A 609 14.97 -39.03 -10.08
N ARG A 610 14.26 -39.82 -9.25
CA ARG A 610 13.73 -41.14 -9.64
C ARG A 610 12.26 -41.04 -10.01
N GLY A 611 11.95 -41.01 -11.30
CA GLY A 611 10.58 -41.11 -11.81
C GLY A 611 10.24 -40.10 -12.91
N ALA A 612 9.10 -40.29 -13.57
CA ALA A 612 8.58 -39.32 -14.53
C ALA A 612 8.07 -38.07 -13.79
N VAL A 613 8.52 -36.89 -14.22
CA VAL A 613 8.01 -35.62 -13.68
C VAL A 613 6.57 -35.43 -14.13
N HIS A 614 5.65 -35.38 -13.16
CA HIS A 614 4.26 -34.98 -13.38
C HIS A 614 4.14 -33.47 -13.07
N PRO A 615 4.05 -32.60 -14.10
CA PRO A 615 4.07 -31.15 -13.92
C PRO A 615 3.00 -30.66 -12.94
N ASP A 616 1.78 -31.19 -13.03
CA ASP A 616 0.65 -30.76 -12.19
C ASP A 616 0.86 -31.09 -10.70
N THR A 617 1.44 -32.26 -10.40
CA THR A 617 1.75 -32.67 -9.01
C THR A 617 2.85 -31.81 -8.42
N LEU A 618 3.88 -31.49 -9.21
CA LEU A 618 4.97 -30.62 -8.78
C LEU A 618 4.48 -29.19 -8.55
N GLN A 619 3.65 -28.67 -9.45
CA GLN A 619 3.07 -27.33 -9.31
C GLN A 619 2.20 -27.21 -8.05
N MET A 620 1.36 -28.22 -7.75
CA MET A 620 0.56 -28.27 -6.53
C MET A 620 1.43 -28.27 -5.26
N ALA A 621 2.48 -29.10 -5.23
CA ALA A 621 3.38 -29.21 -4.09
C ALA A 621 4.18 -27.91 -3.84
N LEU A 622 4.62 -27.25 -4.91
CA LEU A 622 5.30 -25.94 -4.83
C LEU A 622 4.35 -24.83 -4.36
N GLN A 623 3.08 -24.85 -4.77
CA GLN A 623 2.08 -23.88 -4.30
C GLN A 623 1.81 -23.98 -2.80
N VAL A 624 1.84 -25.19 -2.22
CA VAL A 624 1.64 -25.40 -0.77
C VAL A 624 2.71 -24.69 0.07
N VAL A 625 3.93 -24.56 -0.45
CA VAL A 625 5.03 -23.84 0.20
C VAL A 625 5.20 -22.41 -0.32
N ASN A 626 4.20 -21.84 -0.99
CA ASN A 626 4.20 -20.48 -1.55
C ASN A 626 5.28 -20.23 -2.62
N ILE A 627 5.66 -21.25 -3.40
CA ILE A 627 6.56 -21.13 -4.56
C ILE A 627 5.71 -21.10 -5.84
N GLN A 628 5.82 -20.01 -6.61
CA GLN A 628 5.09 -19.83 -7.86
C GLN A 628 5.84 -20.51 -9.01
N THR A 629 5.12 -21.24 -9.87
CA THR A 629 5.63 -21.73 -11.15
C THR A 629 5.35 -20.70 -12.25
N ILE A 630 6.39 -20.22 -12.93
CA ILE A 630 6.29 -19.22 -14.01
C ILE A 630 6.07 -19.91 -15.36
N ALA A 631 6.87 -20.92 -15.65
CA ALA A 631 6.76 -21.72 -16.87
C ALA A 631 7.30 -23.12 -16.61
N MET A 632 6.68 -24.12 -17.24
CA MET A 632 7.02 -25.52 -17.04
C MET A 632 6.80 -26.30 -18.32
N SER A 633 7.72 -27.21 -18.61
CA SER A 633 7.67 -28.08 -19.78
C SER A 633 6.57 -29.14 -19.64
N ARG A 634 5.98 -29.56 -20.76
CA ARG A 634 4.98 -30.63 -20.78
C ARG A 634 5.58 -31.94 -20.27
N ALA A 635 4.73 -32.81 -19.71
CA ALA A 635 5.14 -34.14 -19.26
C ALA A 635 5.81 -34.91 -20.40
N GLY A 636 7.01 -35.48 -20.15
CA GLY A 636 7.78 -36.25 -21.15
C GLY A 636 8.58 -35.43 -22.17
N ALA A 637 8.69 -34.11 -22.01
CA ALA A 637 9.61 -33.29 -22.81
C ALA A 637 11.08 -33.56 -22.41
N HIS A 638 12.00 -33.56 -23.38
CA HIS A 638 13.43 -33.77 -23.14
C HIS A 638 14.24 -32.71 -23.93
N PRO A 639 14.99 -31.81 -23.26
CA PRO A 639 15.10 -31.67 -21.81
C PRO A 639 13.80 -31.13 -21.17
N TRP A 640 13.50 -31.56 -19.95
CA TRP A 640 12.40 -31.01 -19.17
C TRP A 640 12.91 -29.81 -18.37
N LYS A 641 12.23 -28.66 -18.48
CA LYS A 641 12.59 -27.42 -17.78
C LYS A 641 11.41 -26.85 -17.00
N ALA A 642 11.70 -26.25 -15.84
CA ALA A 642 10.76 -25.40 -15.11
C ALA A 642 11.44 -24.17 -14.53
N TYR A 643 10.70 -23.07 -14.48
CA TYR A 643 11.13 -21.80 -13.91
C TYR A 643 10.18 -21.42 -12.77
N LEU A 644 10.75 -21.19 -11.59
CA LEU A 644 10.02 -20.95 -10.36
C LEU A 644 10.45 -19.62 -9.73
N SER A 645 9.54 -18.97 -9.01
CA SER A 645 9.82 -17.78 -8.22
C SER A 645 9.23 -17.87 -6.82
N ALA A 646 9.98 -17.38 -5.83
CA ALA A 646 9.53 -17.25 -4.46
C ALA A 646 10.06 -15.95 -3.85
N GLN A 647 9.39 -15.45 -2.81
CA GLN A 647 9.80 -14.25 -2.09
C GLN A 647 9.66 -14.47 -0.59
N ASP A 648 10.67 -14.06 0.19
CA ASP A 648 10.58 -14.05 1.65
C ASP A 648 9.88 -12.78 2.20
N ASP A 649 9.55 -12.80 3.49
CA ASP A 649 8.95 -11.68 4.23
C ASP A 649 9.82 -10.41 4.27
N THR A 650 11.13 -10.55 4.06
CA THR A 650 12.08 -9.43 3.95
C THR A 650 12.11 -8.80 2.55
N GLY A 651 11.48 -9.45 1.56
CA GLY A 651 11.37 -9.00 0.17
C GLY A 651 12.45 -9.56 -0.75
N CYS A 652 13.28 -10.49 -0.28
CA CYS A 652 14.31 -11.16 -1.07
C CYS A 652 13.66 -12.11 -2.09
N LEU A 653 14.06 -11.98 -3.36
CA LEU A 653 13.51 -12.75 -4.46
C LEU A 653 14.42 -13.94 -4.79
N PHE A 654 13.83 -15.13 -4.84
CA PHE A 654 14.49 -16.36 -5.28
C PHE A 654 13.92 -16.76 -6.64
N LEU A 655 14.77 -16.78 -7.66
CA LEU A 655 14.43 -17.30 -8.99
C LEU A 655 15.11 -18.64 -9.17
N THR A 656 14.39 -19.67 -9.59
CA THR A 656 14.92 -21.04 -9.71
C THR A 656 14.69 -21.59 -11.11
N GLU A 657 15.72 -22.17 -11.71
CA GLU A 657 15.62 -23.03 -12.91
C GLU A 657 15.82 -24.48 -12.48
N LEU A 658 14.89 -25.33 -12.91
CA LEU A 658 15.00 -26.79 -12.83
C LEU A 658 15.24 -27.33 -14.24
N LEU A 659 16.25 -28.18 -14.38
CA LEU A 659 16.62 -28.83 -15.64
C LEU A 659 16.78 -30.33 -15.40
N LEU A 660 16.09 -31.15 -16.21
CA LEU A 660 16.23 -32.60 -16.22
C LEU A 660 16.57 -33.07 -17.64
N GLU A 661 17.76 -33.65 -17.81
CA GLU A 661 18.26 -34.21 -19.07
C GLU A 661 18.05 -35.73 -19.12
N SER A 662 17.81 -36.29 -20.31
CA SER A 662 17.31 -37.67 -20.49
C SER A 662 18.30 -38.78 -20.09
N GLU A 663 19.58 -38.47 -19.95
CA GLU A 663 20.62 -39.50 -19.82
C GLU A 663 20.98 -39.85 -18.36
N ASN A 664 20.75 -38.93 -17.39
CA ASN A 664 21.35 -39.07 -16.06
C ASN A 664 20.38 -39.23 -14.88
N SER A 665 19.05 -39.15 -15.07
CA SER A 665 18.08 -39.17 -13.95
C SER A 665 18.45 -38.19 -12.82
N GLU A 666 19.07 -37.07 -13.17
CA GLU A 666 19.58 -36.04 -12.27
C GLU A 666 18.92 -34.71 -12.61
N MET A 667 18.23 -34.11 -11.63
CA MET A 667 17.62 -32.79 -11.75
C MET A 667 18.61 -31.73 -11.27
N GLN A 668 19.04 -30.88 -12.18
CA GLN A 668 19.87 -29.73 -11.88
C GLN A 668 18.99 -28.56 -11.45
N ILE A 669 19.32 -27.97 -10.30
CA ILE A 669 18.65 -26.83 -9.70
C ILE A 669 19.63 -25.66 -9.71
N SER A 670 19.21 -24.54 -10.29
CA SER A 670 19.99 -23.30 -10.31
C SER A 670 19.15 -22.19 -9.68
N VAL A 671 19.58 -21.67 -8.53
CA VAL A 671 18.89 -20.61 -7.80
C VAL A 671 19.66 -19.30 -7.94
N LYS A 672 18.95 -18.24 -8.30
CA LYS A 672 19.43 -16.86 -8.35
C LYS A 672 18.70 -16.04 -7.29
N GLN A 673 19.43 -15.14 -6.64
CA GLN A 673 18.92 -14.29 -5.57
C GLN A 673 19.21 -12.82 -5.91
N ASN A 674 18.26 -11.92 -5.63
CA ASN A 674 18.47 -10.48 -5.88
C ASN A 674 19.41 -9.82 -4.85
N GLU A 675 19.34 -10.24 -3.59
CA GLU A 675 20.20 -9.81 -2.49
C GLU A 675 21.02 -11.00 -2.00
N PRO A 676 22.36 -10.97 -1.97
CA PRO A 676 23.17 -12.12 -1.57
C PRO A 676 23.09 -12.35 -0.05
N ARG A 677 22.11 -13.12 0.41
CA ARG A 677 21.95 -13.55 1.81
C ARG A 677 22.06 -15.07 1.89
N THR A 678 23.20 -15.56 2.36
CA THR A 678 23.54 -17.00 2.38
C THR A 678 22.67 -17.81 3.32
N GLU A 679 22.26 -17.26 4.47
CA GLU A 679 21.42 -17.98 5.45
C GLU A 679 20.00 -18.24 4.92
N THR A 680 19.37 -17.22 4.32
CA THR A 680 18.02 -17.36 3.75
C THR A 680 18.02 -18.22 2.48
N LEU A 681 19.10 -18.15 1.69
CA LEU A 681 19.31 -19.02 0.53
C LEU A 681 19.39 -20.50 0.95
N ASN A 682 20.17 -20.82 1.99
CA ASN A 682 20.27 -22.19 2.50
C ASN A 682 18.94 -22.71 3.04
N SER A 683 18.19 -21.88 3.77
CA SER A 683 16.84 -22.23 4.22
C SER A 683 15.87 -22.45 3.06
N PHE A 684 15.96 -21.64 2.00
CA PHE A 684 15.12 -21.79 0.80
C PHE A 684 15.45 -23.09 0.03
N ILE A 685 16.74 -23.42 -0.08
CA ILE A 685 17.19 -24.68 -0.67
C ILE A 685 16.64 -25.86 0.15
N SER A 686 16.68 -25.80 1.48
CA SER A 686 16.11 -26.85 2.34
C SER A 686 14.61 -27.04 2.15
N VAL A 687 13.85 -25.95 1.90
CA VAL A 687 12.42 -26.03 1.54
C VAL A 687 12.23 -26.73 0.19
N LEU A 688 13.02 -26.36 -0.83
CA LEU A 688 13.00 -27.03 -2.14
C LEU A 688 13.35 -28.52 -2.02
N GLU A 689 14.39 -28.87 -1.25
CA GLU A 689 14.78 -30.26 -0.98
C GLU A 689 13.65 -31.05 -0.32
N THR A 690 12.93 -30.45 0.63
CA THR A 690 11.79 -31.09 1.29
C THR A 690 10.65 -31.35 0.32
N VAL A 691 10.35 -30.40 -0.57
CA VAL A 691 9.32 -30.56 -1.62
C VAL A 691 9.73 -31.64 -2.62
N PHE A 692 10.98 -31.66 -3.07
CA PHE A 692 11.44 -32.68 -4.02
C PHE A 692 11.55 -34.07 -3.37
N GLY A 693 11.99 -34.15 -2.12
CA GLY A 693 12.04 -35.39 -1.35
C GLY A 693 10.64 -35.99 -1.16
N THR A 694 9.66 -35.16 -0.77
CA THR A 694 8.26 -35.63 -0.64
C THR A 694 7.69 -36.11 -1.97
N ILE A 695 7.97 -35.45 -3.10
CA ILE A 695 7.50 -35.90 -4.42
C ILE A 695 8.25 -37.17 -4.89
N GLY A 696 9.55 -37.29 -4.59
CA GLY A 696 10.37 -38.44 -4.94
C GLY A 696 10.00 -39.70 -4.15
N ASP A 697 9.68 -39.56 -2.87
CA ASP A 697 9.33 -40.68 -1.98
C ASP A 697 7.88 -41.19 -2.18
N ILE A 698 7.00 -40.39 -2.81
CA ILE A 698 5.62 -40.78 -3.14
C ILE A 698 5.54 -41.98 -4.11
N LYS A 699 6.67 -42.44 -4.68
CA LYS A 699 6.75 -43.68 -5.46
C LYS A 699 7.92 -44.59 -5.05
N SER A 700 8.11 -44.77 -3.74
CA SER A 700 8.81 -45.96 -3.20
C SER A 700 7.82 -47.00 -2.64
#